data_AF-A0A8H5BAZ5-F1
#
_entry.id   AF-A0A8H5BAZ5-F1
#
_cell.length_a   1.000
_cell.length_b   1.000
_cell.length_c   1.000
_cell.angle_alpha   90.00
_cell.angle_beta   90.00
_cell.angle_gamma   90.00
#
_symmetry.space_group_name_H-M   'P 1'
#
loop_
_entity.id
_entity.type
_entity.pdbx_description
1 polymer ?
#
loop_
_entity_poly.entity_id
_entity_poly.type
_entity_poly.pdbx_seq_one_letter_code
_entity_poly.pdbx_strand_id
1 'polypeptide(L)'
;MLRTPKKAPGKRHEPYSPSPASPSPRFHGRGLFPASKPPPPTNPGGFCFRIRRPDSSTTAKPPPPPHGFLSPSPAPVATHYAPRSPTDALTFSPTLDRILEEADRASERVNYQMDTDNLIFFKELDRLVFKTDVKAQLLKQRAISERAEVTAPARIARRDAECSRQWRLAEAQKAREAASRTPSRSRRSRFSAVIEEDEDEDGGMGAESTEDTIDDVFGSRDASNRERRSFDANKCEDPRFDFDSENENDASGSDIQSSPSTSTPNTSPAVSVRTADTLWSNLEEERARLTAERQALDDERLRMQQEKDAAIRAVREEEARRVQEERDAAVRAARHIEEEKEAAIRAVREEELRRVEEERRRLQQELDRVREENIRLEAERMQAEYLRSRLEEQQSRTAEEEERLRALHQETIRAHEAAQEQARIEEQQRRAGLEARLQAEIEATACAEAEGRRLAEERAREEAEEARRALEEQTRARAEAERAADAARRYNEYLRQQWLKQEHQRQSGGYSSQPYTSWQHQSYQPHNHYNQLDTDTPMRERSFVNMDASMHSITDEMDYDDSSWDGSHFVPPFYDRLATPPPRSPTPPTTQPDPMPPPQPEPLPPLTPIELYNRKWEVLLEPSTPQRDLQFWQLPWPVLHEVRAPEDVTAPLVTEFIHQLHLSSPREDFRSIIRREVLHFHPDKFKGRIMHQVCEADRPAVEEAVKALTRILVPLRQKA
;
A
#
# COMPACT_ATOMS: atom_id res chain seq x y z
N MET A 1 15.95 10.63 -76.75
CA MET A 1 14.77 11.44 -76.37
C MET A 1 13.93 10.56 -75.44
N LEU A 2 13.58 10.85 -74.19
CA LEU A 2 13.69 12.01 -73.30
C LEU A 2 14.03 11.48 -71.90
N ARG A 3 14.69 12.33 -71.12
CA ARG A 3 15.30 12.09 -69.80
C ARG A 3 14.34 12.49 -68.65
N THR A 4 14.55 11.87 -67.48
CA THR A 4 14.44 12.38 -66.08
C THR A 4 13.04 12.60 -65.46
N PRO A 5 12.91 12.84 -64.11
CA PRO A 5 13.81 12.60 -62.94
C PRO A 5 13.13 11.90 -61.72
N LYS A 6 13.86 11.19 -60.84
CA LYS A 6 14.46 11.63 -59.54
C LYS A 6 13.52 12.44 -58.61
N LYS A 7 13.08 11.83 -57.50
CA LYS A 7 12.49 12.49 -56.31
C LYS A 7 13.42 12.32 -55.11
N ALA A 8 13.86 13.45 -54.55
CA ALA A 8 14.57 13.57 -53.28
C ALA A 8 13.57 13.93 -52.15
N PRO A 9 13.93 13.75 -50.86
CA PRO A 9 13.01 13.93 -49.72
C PRO A 9 12.99 15.38 -49.19
N GLY A 10 11.79 15.96 -49.00
CA GLY A 10 11.57 17.19 -48.23
C GLY A 10 11.30 16.82 -46.76
N LYS A 11 12.07 17.30 -45.77
CA LYS A 11 12.05 18.61 -45.10
C LYS A 11 10.71 18.96 -44.40
N ARG A 12 10.76 18.80 -43.07
CA ARG A 12 10.24 19.63 -41.97
C ARG A 12 9.09 20.60 -42.28
N HIS A 13 7.99 20.47 -41.52
CA HIS A 13 7.21 21.58 -40.98
C HIS A 13 6.46 21.11 -39.70
N GLU A 14 6.90 21.57 -38.53
CA GLU A 14 6.01 22.10 -37.47
C GLU A 14 5.34 23.39 -38.01
N PRO A 15 4.20 23.90 -37.50
CA PRO A 15 3.89 24.09 -36.06
C PRO A 15 2.39 24.05 -35.66
N TYR A 16 2.12 24.41 -34.40
CA TYR A 16 0.91 25.00 -33.80
C TYR A 16 0.06 24.15 -32.82
N SER A 17 0.31 24.42 -31.54
CA SER A 17 -0.65 24.33 -30.43
C SER A 17 -1.83 25.30 -30.60
N PRO A 18 -3.03 24.95 -30.10
CA PRO A 18 -4.02 25.94 -29.69
C PRO A 18 -4.22 25.93 -28.16
N SER A 19 -4.11 27.13 -27.58
CA SER A 19 -4.53 27.49 -26.21
C SER A 19 -6.01 27.93 -26.22
N PRO A 20 -6.75 27.89 -25.09
CA PRO A 20 -8.21 27.93 -25.06
C PRO A 20 -8.78 29.36 -24.98
N ALA A 21 -9.93 29.56 -25.60
CA ALA A 21 -10.71 30.80 -25.50
C ALA A 21 -12.06 30.53 -24.83
N SER A 22 -12.31 31.23 -23.73
CA SER A 22 -13.61 31.40 -23.08
C SER A 22 -14.59 32.17 -23.97
N PRO A 23 -15.91 32.04 -23.71
CA PRO A 23 -16.68 33.27 -23.55
C PRO A 23 -17.71 33.23 -22.41
N SER A 24 -17.72 34.30 -21.62
CA SER A 24 -18.86 34.71 -20.79
C SER A 24 -20.02 35.20 -21.67
N PRO A 25 -21.26 35.16 -21.16
CA PRO A 25 -22.11 36.33 -21.31
C PRO A 25 -22.84 36.78 -20.04
N ARG A 26 -23.29 38.02 -20.14
CA ARG A 26 -23.69 38.98 -19.11
C ARG A 26 -25.06 38.75 -18.47
N PHE A 27 -25.12 39.27 -17.24
CA PHE A 27 -26.27 39.69 -16.44
C PHE A 27 -27.44 40.35 -17.20
N HIS A 28 -28.67 39.92 -16.87
CA HIS A 28 -29.91 40.68 -16.57
C HIS A 28 -30.74 39.70 -15.71
N GLY A 29 -31.50 39.98 -14.65
CA GLY A 29 -31.98 41.18 -13.97
C GLY A 29 -33.21 40.74 -13.15
N ARG A 30 -33.20 41.01 -11.84
CA ARG A 30 -34.32 41.14 -10.87
C ARG A 30 -35.62 40.32 -11.01
N GLY A 31 -35.97 39.60 -9.95
CA GLY A 31 -37.34 39.17 -9.64
C GLY A 31 -37.48 38.75 -8.17
N LEU A 32 -38.47 39.31 -7.48
CA LEU A 32 -38.71 39.32 -6.03
C LEU A 32 -39.37 38.01 -5.50
N PHE A 33 -39.04 37.62 -4.24
CA PHE A 33 -39.75 36.91 -3.14
C PHE A 33 -41.10 36.14 -3.36
N PRO A 34 -41.61 35.30 -2.41
CA PRO A 34 -41.02 34.71 -1.18
C PRO A 34 -41.33 33.19 -0.94
N ALA A 35 -40.71 32.69 0.13
CA ALA A 35 -40.95 31.49 0.96
C ALA A 35 -42.21 30.62 0.76
N SER A 36 -42.01 29.29 0.72
CA SER A 36 -42.95 28.30 1.23
C SER A 36 -42.23 27.09 1.85
N LYS A 37 -42.79 26.62 2.97
CA LYS A 37 -42.30 25.59 3.91
C LYS A 37 -42.28 24.18 3.29
N PRO A 38 -41.41 23.27 3.76
CA PRO A 38 -41.54 21.84 3.49
C PRO A 38 -42.53 21.15 4.47
N PRO A 39 -43.30 20.12 4.04
CA PRO A 39 -44.13 19.30 4.93
C PRO A 39 -43.35 18.16 5.62
N PRO A 40 -43.87 17.61 6.74
CA PRO A 40 -43.17 16.61 7.56
C PRO A 40 -43.31 15.15 7.05
N PRO A 41 -42.47 14.22 7.54
CA PRO A 41 -42.49 12.82 7.12
C PRO A 41 -43.57 12.00 7.85
N THR A 42 -44.33 11.22 7.10
CA THR A 42 -45.23 10.17 7.61
C THR A 42 -44.50 8.84 7.76
N ASN A 43 -44.67 8.22 8.92
CA ASN A 43 -44.20 6.88 9.27
C ASN A 43 -44.83 5.79 8.36
N PRO A 44 -44.11 4.71 8.03
CA PRO A 44 -44.65 3.59 7.26
C PRO A 44 -45.45 2.63 8.13
N GLY A 45 -46.73 2.44 7.77
CA GLY A 45 -47.58 1.38 8.27
C GLY A 45 -47.15 0.01 7.75
N GLY A 46 -47.27 -0.99 8.63
CA GLY A 46 -46.90 -2.37 8.37
C GLY A 46 -47.67 -3.01 7.22
N PHE A 47 -46.96 -3.87 6.49
CA PHE A 47 -47.54 -4.83 5.56
C PHE A 47 -47.12 -6.24 5.96
N CYS A 48 -48.15 -7.06 6.19
CA CYS A 48 -48.08 -8.45 6.59
C CYS A 48 -47.40 -9.33 5.53
N PHE A 49 -46.43 -10.14 5.96
CA PHE A 49 -45.90 -11.25 5.19
C PHE A 49 -46.96 -12.35 5.04
N ARG A 50 -47.36 -12.63 3.80
CA ARG A 50 -48.15 -13.82 3.44
C ARG A 50 -47.18 -14.89 2.93
N ILE A 51 -46.90 -15.86 3.78
CA ILE A 51 -46.11 -17.06 3.47
C ILE A 51 -46.88 -17.88 2.42
N ARG A 52 -46.34 -18.02 1.20
CA ARG A 52 -46.74 -19.07 0.25
C ARG A 52 -45.68 -20.17 0.27
N ARG A 53 -46.08 -21.35 0.72
CA ARG A 53 -45.39 -22.62 0.44
C ARG A 53 -45.55 -22.95 -1.05
N PRO A 54 -44.55 -23.59 -1.68
CA PRO A 54 -44.82 -24.53 -2.75
C PRO A 54 -44.57 -25.96 -2.25
N ASP A 55 -45.61 -26.78 -2.41
CA ASP A 55 -45.58 -28.21 -2.20
C ASP A 55 -44.81 -28.94 -3.30
N SER A 56 -44.38 -30.12 -2.90
CA SER A 56 -43.64 -31.19 -3.55
C SER A 56 -44.20 -31.74 -4.87
N SER A 57 -43.30 -32.46 -5.54
CA SER A 57 -43.48 -33.57 -6.50
C SER A 57 -43.26 -33.22 -7.96
N THR A 58 -42.18 -33.77 -8.55
CA THR A 58 -42.23 -34.66 -9.72
C THR A 58 -40.84 -35.28 -9.90
N THR A 59 -40.77 -36.56 -9.61
CA THR A 59 -39.62 -37.43 -9.81
C THR A 59 -39.53 -37.78 -11.29
N ALA A 60 -38.48 -37.36 -12.00
CA ALA A 60 -38.20 -37.78 -13.38
C ALA A 60 -36.83 -38.47 -13.44
N LYS A 61 -36.89 -39.71 -13.90
CA LYS A 61 -35.86 -40.75 -13.98
C LYS A 61 -34.91 -40.46 -15.15
N PRO A 62 -33.58 -40.61 -15.02
CA PRO A 62 -32.65 -40.44 -16.14
C PRO A 62 -32.69 -41.66 -17.09
N PRO A 63 -32.52 -41.46 -18.42
CA PRO A 63 -32.48 -42.55 -19.40
C PRO A 63 -31.14 -43.32 -19.37
N PRO A 64 -31.14 -44.61 -19.74
CA PRO A 64 -29.96 -45.47 -19.74
C PRO A 64 -29.02 -45.24 -20.93
N PRO A 65 -27.72 -45.60 -20.82
CA PRO A 65 -26.74 -45.45 -21.89
C PRO A 65 -26.88 -46.54 -22.97
N PRO A 66 -26.68 -46.23 -24.25
CA PRO A 66 -26.59 -47.25 -25.29
C PRO A 66 -25.20 -47.91 -25.33
N HIS A 67 -25.23 -49.25 -25.30
CA HIS A 67 -24.21 -50.16 -25.83
C HIS A 67 -23.82 -49.70 -27.26
N GLY A 68 -22.54 -49.57 -27.61
CA GLY A 68 -21.61 -50.67 -27.78
C GLY A 68 -21.66 -51.16 -29.22
N PHE A 69 -20.90 -50.54 -30.13
CA PHE A 69 -20.47 -51.17 -31.38
C PHE A 69 -19.12 -50.62 -31.83
N LEU A 70 -18.27 -51.59 -32.15
CA LEU A 70 -16.88 -51.54 -32.52
C LEU A 70 -16.73 -50.98 -33.95
N SER A 71 -15.67 -50.22 -34.20
CA SER A 71 -15.11 -50.05 -35.55
C SER A 71 -13.59 -50.04 -35.47
N PRO A 72 -12.88 -50.73 -36.40
CA PRO A 72 -11.50 -51.15 -36.23
C PRO A 72 -10.49 -50.05 -36.61
N SER A 73 -9.44 -49.97 -35.81
CA SER A 73 -8.20 -49.24 -36.13
C SER A 73 -7.14 -50.25 -36.58
N PRO A 74 -6.58 -50.12 -37.79
CA PRO A 74 -5.43 -50.90 -38.22
C PRO A 74 -4.13 -50.17 -37.82
N ALA A 75 -3.29 -50.83 -37.04
CA ALA A 75 -1.93 -50.41 -36.72
C ALA A 75 -0.95 -51.57 -36.97
N PRO A 76 0.33 -51.27 -37.20
CA PRO A 76 1.19 -51.99 -38.14
C PRO A 76 1.94 -53.15 -37.50
N VAL A 77 2.14 -54.23 -38.25
CA VAL A 77 3.11 -55.27 -37.92
C VAL A 77 4.36 -55.04 -38.78
N ALA A 78 5.40 -54.55 -38.13
CA ALA A 78 6.77 -54.73 -38.56
C ALA A 78 7.24 -56.11 -38.08
N THR A 79 7.66 -56.98 -39.00
CA THR A 79 8.55 -58.09 -38.65
C THR A 79 9.62 -58.27 -39.71
N HIS A 80 10.85 -58.25 -39.20
CA HIS A 80 12.09 -58.63 -39.84
C HIS A 80 12.02 -59.95 -40.61
N TYR A 81 12.57 -59.97 -41.82
CA TYR A 81 13.27 -61.14 -42.37
C TYR A 81 14.48 -60.67 -43.18
N ALA A 82 15.64 -61.21 -42.80
CA ALA A 82 16.93 -61.11 -43.49
C ALA A 82 17.13 -62.36 -44.40
N PRO A 83 18.28 -62.53 -45.07
CA PRO A 83 18.42 -62.38 -46.52
C PRO A 83 18.61 -63.73 -47.25
N ARG A 84 18.33 -63.76 -48.56
CA ARG A 84 18.87 -64.78 -49.47
C ARG A 84 19.24 -64.16 -50.83
N SER A 85 20.54 -64.19 -51.14
CA SER A 85 21.09 -64.05 -52.49
C SER A 85 20.65 -65.25 -53.35
N PRO A 86 20.56 -65.13 -54.69
CA PRO A 86 21.79 -65.20 -55.49
C PRO A 86 21.84 -64.25 -56.70
N THR A 87 23.09 -63.98 -57.05
CA THR A 87 23.63 -63.56 -58.34
C THR A 87 22.83 -63.99 -59.56
N ASP A 88 22.62 -63.08 -60.51
CA ASP A 88 23.04 -63.30 -61.90
C ASP A 88 23.11 -62.01 -62.71
N ALA A 89 24.20 -61.91 -63.46
CA ALA A 89 24.62 -60.76 -64.23
C ALA A 89 23.86 -60.68 -65.57
N LEU A 90 23.22 -59.55 -65.83
CA LEU A 90 22.80 -59.15 -67.18
C LEU A 90 23.16 -57.69 -67.41
N THR A 91 23.93 -57.49 -68.47
CA THR A 91 24.44 -56.21 -68.98
C THR A 91 23.30 -55.28 -69.40
N PHE A 92 23.27 -54.09 -68.79
CA PHE A 92 22.23 -53.07 -68.99
C PHE A 92 22.46 -52.20 -70.23
N SER A 93 21.35 -51.88 -70.89
CA SER A 93 21.21 -50.98 -72.02
C SER A 93 20.95 -49.53 -71.52
N PRO A 94 21.52 -48.48 -72.15
CA PRO A 94 21.46 -47.08 -71.70
C PRO A 94 20.05 -46.45 -71.69
N THR A 95 19.02 -47.19 -72.09
CA THR A 95 17.62 -46.73 -72.02
C THR A 95 17.03 -46.88 -70.60
N LEU A 96 17.56 -47.80 -69.78
CA LEU A 96 17.02 -48.08 -68.45
C LEU A 96 17.47 -47.06 -67.40
N ASP A 97 18.68 -46.53 -67.52
CA ASP A 97 19.18 -45.47 -66.63
C ASP A 97 18.31 -44.21 -66.70
N ARG A 98 17.77 -43.91 -67.89
CA ARG A 98 16.89 -42.74 -68.09
C ARG A 98 15.51 -42.93 -67.47
N ILE A 99 14.99 -44.16 -67.47
CA ILE A 99 13.71 -44.51 -66.83
C ILE A 99 13.87 -44.54 -65.31
N LEU A 100 15.00 -45.03 -64.81
CA LEU A 100 15.32 -45.04 -63.38
C LEU A 100 15.53 -43.62 -62.84
N GLU A 101 16.20 -42.75 -63.58
CA GLU A 101 16.40 -41.35 -63.17
C GLU A 101 15.08 -40.56 -63.16
N GLU A 102 14.13 -40.88 -64.05
CA GLU A 102 12.81 -40.27 -64.07
C GLU A 102 11.89 -40.82 -62.97
N ALA A 103 12.02 -42.11 -62.64
CA ALA A 103 11.35 -42.74 -61.50
C ALA A 103 11.84 -42.17 -60.15
N ASP A 104 13.15 -41.94 -60.01
CA ASP A 104 13.73 -41.32 -58.81
C ASP A 104 13.25 -39.88 -58.63
N ARG A 105 13.22 -39.07 -59.71
CA ARG A 105 12.65 -37.71 -59.65
C ARG A 105 11.15 -37.70 -59.38
N ALA A 106 10.40 -38.72 -59.80
CA ALA A 106 8.98 -38.86 -59.48
C ALA A 106 8.77 -39.25 -58.00
N SER A 107 9.62 -40.14 -57.48
CA SER A 107 9.62 -40.53 -56.06
C SER A 107 9.96 -39.35 -55.14
N GLU A 108 10.95 -38.52 -55.50
CA GLU A 108 11.29 -37.30 -54.75
C GLU A 108 10.12 -36.30 -54.70
N ARG A 109 9.37 -36.13 -55.80
CA ARG A 109 8.18 -35.24 -55.80
C ARG A 109 7.05 -35.77 -54.91
N VAL A 110 6.83 -37.08 -54.88
CA VAL A 110 5.81 -37.68 -54.02
C VAL A 110 6.21 -37.58 -52.54
N ASN A 111 7.49 -37.78 -52.21
CA ASN A 111 7.99 -37.60 -50.85
C ASN A 111 7.91 -36.15 -50.37
N TYR A 112 8.25 -35.16 -51.23
CA TYR A 112 8.09 -33.74 -50.88
C TYR A 112 6.62 -33.35 -50.64
N GLN A 113 5.68 -33.91 -51.43
CA GLN A 113 4.25 -33.67 -51.26
C GLN A 113 3.73 -34.28 -49.93
N MET A 114 4.15 -35.51 -49.60
CA MET A 114 3.78 -36.15 -48.33
C MET A 114 4.36 -35.43 -47.11
N ASP A 115 5.57 -34.89 -47.20
CA ASP A 115 6.16 -34.10 -46.11
C ASP A 115 5.44 -32.77 -45.89
N THR A 116 4.96 -32.11 -46.95
CA THR A 116 4.15 -30.89 -46.81
C THR A 116 2.77 -31.17 -46.23
N ASP A 117 2.12 -32.26 -46.63
CA ASP A 117 0.79 -32.62 -46.13
C ASP A 117 0.86 -33.12 -44.67
N ASN A 118 1.91 -33.86 -44.31
CA ASN A 118 2.19 -34.22 -42.93
C ASN A 118 2.49 -32.98 -42.07
N LEU A 119 3.23 -32.00 -42.58
CA LEU A 119 3.51 -30.76 -41.84
C LEU A 119 2.24 -29.92 -41.60
N ILE A 120 1.30 -29.91 -42.54
CA ILE A 120 -0.01 -29.26 -42.38
C ILE A 120 -0.83 -30.02 -41.33
N PHE A 121 -0.88 -31.35 -41.42
CA PHE A 121 -1.61 -32.19 -40.46
C PHE A 121 -1.06 -32.07 -39.02
N PHE A 122 0.26 -32.05 -38.83
CA PHE A 122 0.87 -31.86 -37.50
C PHE A 122 0.60 -30.47 -36.92
N LYS A 123 0.62 -29.41 -37.74
CA LYS A 123 0.25 -28.05 -37.28
C LYS A 123 -1.23 -27.96 -36.88
N GLU A 124 -2.08 -28.74 -37.52
CA GLU A 124 -3.52 -28.78 -37.24
C GLU A 124 -3.81 -29.59 -35.97
N LEU A 125 -3.08 -30.69 -35.75
CA LEU A 125 -3.05 -31.43 -34.48
C LEU A 125 -2.55 -30.57 -33.32
N ASP A 126 -1.46 -29.83 -33.48
CA ASP A 126 -0.93 -28.91 -32.45
C ASP A 126 -1.95 -27.81 -32.11
N ARG A 127 -2.66 -27.28 -33.12
CA ARG A 127 -3.77 -26.35 -32.89
C ARG A 127 -4.92 -26.99 -32.13
N LEU A 128 -5.23 -28.26 -32.39
CA LEU A 128 -6.29 -28.98 -31.70
C LEU A 128 -5.93 -29.25 -30.23
N VAL A 129 -4.69 -29.72 -29.98
CA VAL A 129 -4.15 -29.97 -28.64
C VAL A 129 -4.11 -28.67 -27.83
N PHE A 130 -3.65 -27.57 -28.43
CA PHE A 130 -3.65 -26.26 -27.78
C PHE A 130 -5.06 -25.79 -27.43
N LYS A 131 -6.04 -25.97 -28.33
CA LYS A 131 -7.45 -25.64 -28.05
C LYS A 131 -8.03 -26.49 -26.91
N THR A 132 -7.68 -27.78 -26.83
CA THR A 132 -8.15 -28.64 -25.73
C THR A 132 -7.53 -28.26 -24.40
N ASP A 133 -6.26 -27.87 -24.36
CA ASP A 133 -5.58 -27.43 -23.14
C ASP A 133 -6.12 -26.09 -22.63
N VAL A 134 -6.36 -25.13 -23.53
CA VAL A 134 -6.99 -23.84 -23.16
C VAL A 134 -8.40 -24.07 -22.61
N LYS A 135 -9.19 -24.97 -23.22
CA LYS A 135 -10.52 -25.33 -22.73
C LYS A 135 -10.47 -26.02 -21.37
N ALA A 136 -9.50 -26.90 -21.15
CA ALA A 136 -9.29 -27.55 -19.86
C ALA A 136 -8.87 -26.55 -18.77
N GLN A 137 -8.02 -25.57 -19.10
CA GLN A 137 -7.66 -24.47 -18.18
C GLN A 137 -8.87 -23.59 -17.83
N LEU A 138 -9.70 -23.23 -18.81
CA LEU A 138 -10.90 -22.44 -18.57
C LEU A 138 -11.92 -23.18 -17.68
N LEU A 139 -12.11 -24.48 -17.90
CA LEU A 139 -12.96 -25.31 -17.03
C LEU A 139 -12.40 -25.41 -15.60
N LYS A 140 -11.07 -25.51 -15.47
CA LYS A 140 -10.39 -25.50 -14.16
C LYS A 140 -10.54 -24.16 -13.45
N GLN A 141 -10.42 -23.04 -14.16
CA GLN A 141 -10.64 -21.71 -13.60
C GLN A 141 -12.11 -21.51 -13.16
N ARG A 142 -13.06 -21.97 -13.98
CA ARG A 142 -14.48 -21.93 -13.64
C ARG A 142 -14.82 -22.76 -12.40
N ALA A 143 -14.24 -23.95 -12.26
CA ALA A 143 -14.42 -24.77 -11.06
C ALA A 143 -13.83 -24.12 -9.80
N ILE A 144 -12.72 -23.37 -9.94
CA ILE A 144 -12.12 -22.60 -8.84
C ILE A 144 -13.02 -21.42 -8.45
N SER A 145 -13.57 -20.68 -9.42
CA SER A 145 -14.46 -19.54 -9.15
C SER A 145 -15.78 -19.98 -8.51
N GLU A 146 -16.39 -21.05 -9.01
CA GLU A 146 -17.63 -21.60 -8.43
C GLU A 146 -17.40 -22.10 -7.00
N ARG A 147 -16.24 -22.72 -6.70
CA ARG A 147 -15.88 -23.12 -5.34
C ARG A 147 -15.59 -21.93 -4.42
N ALA A 148 -15.05 -20.83 -4.96
CA ALA A 148 -14.82 -19.60 -4.21
C ALA A 148 -16.14 -18.90 -3.86
N GLU A 149 -17.10 -18.83 -4.79
CA GLU A 149 -18.42 -18.23 -4.54
C GLU A 149 -19.23 -18.99 -3.49
N VAL A 150 -19.16 -20.33 -3.49
CA VAL A 150 -19.86 -21.16 -2.49
C VAL A 150 -19.24 -21.04 -1.10
N THR A 151 -17.92 -20.77 -1.00
CA THR A 151 -17.21 -20.72 0.29
C THR A 151 -17.03 -19.32 0.87
N ALA A 152 -17.15 -18.27 0.05
CA ALA A 152 -17.07 -16.87 0.48
C ALA A 152 -18.09 -16.48 1.58
N PRO A 153 -19.40 -16.75 1.47
CA PRO A 153 -20.36 -16.36 2.50
C PRO A 153 -20.14 -17.08 3.84
N ALA A 154 -19.68 -18.34 3.80
CA ALA A 154 -19.34 -19.09 5.02
C ALA A 154 -18.09 -18.54 5.74
N ARG A 155 -17.12 -18.01 4.98
CA ARG A 155 -15.92 -17.36 5.54
C ARG A 155 -16.25 -16.00 6.15
N ILE A 156 -17.09 -15.20 5.49
CA ILE A 156 -17.55 -13.91 6.03
C ILE A 156 -18.33 -14.13 7.33
N ALA A 157 -19.27 -15.08 7.35
CA ALA A 157 -20.04 -15.41 8.55
C ALA A 157 -19.16 -15.87 9.74
N ARG A 158 -18.09 -16.64 9.48
CA ARG A 158 -17.13 -17.01 10.54
C ARG A 158 -16.36 -15.81 11.07
N ARG A 159 -15.93 -14.90 10.19
CA ARG A 159 -15.18 -13.70 10.58
C ARG A 159 -16.04 -12.74 11.39
N ASP A 160 -17.31 -12.59 11.02
CA ASP A 160 -18.27 -11.76 11.75
C ASP A 160 -18.60 -12.35 13.13
N ALA A 161 -18.70 -13.70 13.22
CA ALA A 161 -18.89 -14.39 14.49
C ALA A 161 -17.67 -14.24 15.42
N GLU A 162 -16.46 -14.28 14.87
CA GLU A 162 -15.21 -14.11 15.61
C GLU A 162 -15.03 -12.66 16.08
N CYS A 163 -15.32 -11.69 15.22
CA CYS A 163 -15.33 -10.27 15.57
C CYS A 163 -16.36 -9.97 16.68
N SER A 164 -17.57 -10.53 16.57
CA SER A 164 -18.59 -10.43 17.62
C SER A 164 -18.15 -11.05 18.94
N ARG A 165 -17.38 -12.15 18.89
CA ARG A 165 -16.82 -12.80 20.09
C ARG A 165 -15.75 -11.94 20.75
N GLN A 166 -14.84 -11.36 19.96
CA GLN A 166 -13.80 -10.47 20.47
C GLN A 166 -14.40 -9.20 21.09
N TRP A 167 -15.42 -8.62 20.46
CA TRP A 167 -16.12 -7.45 21.00
C TRP A 167 -16.75 -7.74 22.37
N ARG A 168 -17.43 -8.88 22.53
CA ARG A 168 -18.00 -9.29 23.83
C ARG A 168 -16.92 -9.53 24.90
N LEU A 169 -15.76 -10.06 24.52
CA LEU A 169 -14.64 -10.26 25.45
C LEU A 169 -14.07 -8.91 25.92
N ALA A 170 -13.89 -7.95 25.00
CA ALA A 170 -13.44 -6.61 25.33
C ALA A 170 -14.43 -5.88 26.25
N GLU A 171 -15.73 -6.01 25.99
CA GLU A 171 -16.77 -5.40 26.82
C GLU A 171 -16.84 -6.03 28.21
N ALA A 172 -16.70 -7.35 28.32
CA ALA A 172 -16.59 -8.04 29.60
C ALA A 172 -15.35 -7.62 30.41
N GLN A 173 -14.23 -7.38 29.73
CA GLN A 173 -13.01 -6.88 30.37
C GLN A 173 -13.20 -5.45 30.89
N LYS A 174 -13.80 -4.57 30.08
CA LYS A 174 -14.14 -3.21 30.49
C LYS A 174 -15.11 -3.18 31.69
N ALA A 175 -16.07 -4.10 31.73
CA ALA A 175 -16.97 -4.26 32.87
C ALA A 175 -16.24 -4.72 34.15
N ARG A 176 -15.24 -5.61 34.03
CA ARG A 176 -14.39 -6.01 35.17
C ARG A 176 -13.54 -4.85 35.69
N GLU A 177 -12.96 -4.06 34.79
CA GLU A 177 -12.19 -2.87 35.17
C GLU A 177 -13.09 -1.83 35.86
N ALA A 178 -14.30 -1.60 35.36
CA ALA A 178 -15.28 -0.73 36.00
C ALA A 178 -15.69 -1.23 37.40
N ALA A 179 -15.88 -2.55 37.56
CA ALA A 179 -16.19 -3.16 38.85
C ALA A 179 -15.00 -3.13 39.84
N SER A 180 -13.76 -3.09 39.36
CA SER A 180 -12.58 -2.93 40.21
C SER A 180 -12.36 -1.50 40.70
N ARG A 181 -12.97 -0.51 40.03
CA ARG A 181 -12.83 0.92 40.35
C ARG A 181 -13.91 1.46 41.29
N THR A 182 -14.89 0.67 41.71
CA THR A 182 -15.84 1.09 42.74
C THR A 182 -15.17 1.00 44.12
N PRO A 183 -14.95 2.13 44.82
CA PRO A 183 -14.35 2.09 46.15
C PRO A 183 -15.29 1.36 47.10
N SER A 184 -14.77 0.30 47.72
CA SER A 184 -15.42 -0.45 48.80
C SER A 184 -15.80 0.51 49.94
N ARG A 185 -17.05 0.96 49.91
CA ARG A 185 -17.62 1.84 50.93
C ARG A 185 -18.13 0.98 52.09
N SER A 186 -17.22 0.39 52.87
CA SER A 186 -17.59 -0.24 54.15
C SER A 186 -16.38 -0.44 55.07
N ARG A 187 -16.11 0.54 55.95
CA ARG A 187 -16.27 0.40 57.41
C ARG A 187 -15.63 1.58 58.12
N ARG A 188 -16.51 2.41 58.66
CA ARG A 188 -16.24 3.46 59.63
C ARG A 188 -16.08 2.80 61.00
N SER A 189 -14.88 2.78 61.57
CA SER A 189 -14.63 2.53 63.00
C SER A 189 -13.27 3.13 63.34
N ARG A 190 -13.24 4.37 63.84
CA ARG A 190 -12.87 4.72 65.23
C ARG A 190 -11.54 4.10 65.68
N PHE A 191 -10.50 4.94 65.77
CA PHE A 191 -9.46 5.08 66.81
C PHE A 191 -8.40 6.04 66.20
N SER A 192 -8.43 7.33 66.54
CA SER A 192 -7.64 8.00 67.58
C SER A 192 -6.12 8.00 67.35
N ALA A 193 -5.61 9.24 67.31
CA ALA A 193 -4.24 9.72 67.19
C ALA A 193 -3.14 9.02 68.01
N VAL A 194 -1.92 8.98 67.44
CA VAL A 194 -0.54 9.12 68.00
C VAL A 194 0.38 9.26 66.76
N ILE A 195 1.02 10.41 66.44
CA ILE A 195 2.37 10.93 66.81
C ILE A 195 3.54 9.99 66.45
N GLU A 196 4.68 10.58 66.03
CA GLU A 196 6.01 10.06 65.61
C GLU A 196 6.18 10.09 64.07
N GLU A 197 6.87 11.05 63.44
CA GLU A 197 8.32 11.42 63.50
C GLU A 197 9.25 10.20 63.34
N ASP A 198 10.01 10.20 62.24
CA ASP A 198 11.33 9.56 61.97
C ASP A 198 11.50 9.56 60.43
N GLU A 199 12.27 10.48 59.84
CA GLU A 199 13.72 10.44 59.60
C GLU A 199 14.20 9.22 58.80
N ASP A 200 14.82 9.55 57.66
CA ASP A 200 15.93 8.91 56.95
C ASP A 200 15.91 7.39 56.70
N GLU A 201 16.08 7.00 55.43
CA GLU A 201 17.30 6.29 55.02
C GLU A 201 17.35 6.00 53.51
N ASP A 202 18.55 6.25 52.99
CA ASP A 202 19.12 5.77 51.74
C ASP A 202 18.86 4.29 51.48
N GLY A 203 18.72 3.92 50.20
CA GLY A 203 18.59 2.52 49.83
C GLY A 203 18.58 2.26 48.33
N GLY A 204 19.63 2.70 47.64
CA GLY A 204 19.93 2.20 46.30
C GLY A 204 20.32 0.73 46.34
N MET A 205 19.56 -0.12 45.66
CA MET A 205 19.95 -1.42 45.05
C MET A 205 18.85 -1.71 44.03
N GLY A 206 19.05 -2.29 42.87
CA GLY A 206 20.19 -2.95 42.27
C GLY A 206 19.60 -3.59 41.01
N ALA A 207 20.28 -3.43 39.88
CA ALA A 207 19.96 -4.16 38.68
C ALA A 207 20.15 -5.65 38.96
N GLU A 208 19.11 -6.45 38.76
CA GLU A 208 19.26 -7.90 38.70
C GLU A 208 18.57 -8.45 37.45
N SER A 209 19.45 -8.89 36.57
CA SER A 209 19.24 -9.71 35.39
C SER A 209 18.66 -11.05 35.81
N THR A 210 17.48 -11.40 35.29
CA THR A 210 17.02 -12.80 35.27
C THR A 210 17.00 -13.28 33.83
N GLU A 211 18.13 -13.85 33.42
CA GLU A 211 18.20 -14.91 32.41
C GLU A 211 17.49 -16.14 32.98
N ASP A 212 16.31 -16.48 32.46
CA ASP A 212 15.68 -17.77 32.73
C ASP A 212 15.93 -18.71 31.56
N THR A 213 16.85 -19.62 31.84
CA THR A 213 17.18 -20.85 31.15
C THR A 213 16.00 -21.82 31.31
N ILE A 214 15.38 -22.25 30.22
CA ILE A 214 14.52 -23.44 30.20
C ILE A 214 15.07 -24.37 29.12
N ASP A 215 15.99 -25.22 29.55
CA ASP A 215 16.25 -26.51 28.92
C ASP A 215 15.43 -27.60 29.62
N ASP A 216 15.08 -28.60 28.81
CA ASP A 216 14.83 -29.99 29.15
C ASP A 216 13.41 -30.54 29.47
N VAL A 217 12.97 -31.38 28.52
CA VAL A 217 12.63 -32.82 28.69
C VAL A 217 11.16 -33.24 28.82
N PHE A 218 10.70 -33.92 27.74
CA PHE A 218 9.80 -35.10 27.61
C PHE A 218 8.86 -34.92 26.38
N GLY A 219 8.75 -35.82 25.41
CA GLY A 219 9.25 -37.18 25.34
C GLY A 219 9.10 -37.79 23.95
N SER A 220 9.98 -38.74 23.72
CA SER A 220 10.05 -39.69 22.61
C SER A 220 8.75 -40.47 22.43
N ARG A 221 8.32 -40.70 21.18
CA ARG A 221 7.42 -41.79 20.82
C ARG A 221 7.70 -42.27 19.40
N ASP A 222 8.56 -43.28 19.32
CA ASP A 222 8.63 -44.23 18.22
C ASP A 222 7.34 -45.09 18.16
N ALA A 223 6.86 -45.36 16.94
CA ALA A 223 6.64 -46.71 16.41
C ALA A 223 5.77 -46.71 15.13
N SER A 224 6.37 -47.25 14.06
CA SER A 224 5.78 -48.23 13.14
C SER A 224 4.57 -47.87 12.28
N ASN A 225 4.78 -47.73 10.95
CA ASN A 225 4.13 -48.67 10.04
C ASN A 225 4.91 -48.88 8.74
N ARG A 226 5.19 -50.15 8.46
CA ARG A 226 6.03 -50.68 7.38
C ARG A 226 5.24 -51.83 6.77
N GLU A 227 4.92 -51.79 5.48
CA GLU A 227 4.74 -52.97 4.61
C GLU A 227 4.51 -52.49 3.16
N ARG A 228 5.51 -52.66 2.27
CA ARG A 228 5.80 -53.81 1.41
C ARG A 228 4.78 -54.01 0.27
N ARG A 229 5.26 -53.95 -0.98
CA ARG A 229 5.24 -55.07 -1.95
C ARG A 229 5.89 -54.67 -3.29
N SER A 230 7.15 -55.07 -3.43
CA SER A 230 7.77 -55.49 -4.68
C SER A 230 7.43 -56.98 -4.89
N PHE A 231 7.11 -57.43 -6.11
CA PHE A 231 7.25 -58.83 -6.46
C PHE A 231 7.45 -59.01 -7.96
N ASP A 232 8.63 -59.55 -8.28
CA ASP A 232 9.02 -60.10 -9.57
C ASP A 232 8.64 -61.58 -9.65
N ALA A 233 8.53 -62.03 -10.91
CA ALA A 233 8.82 -63.35 -11.42
C ALA A 233 7.79 -64.50 -11.32
N ASN A 234 7.61 -65.10 -12.51
CA ASN A 234 7.62 -66.53 -12.83
C ASN A 234 6.32 -67.36 -12.83
N LYS A 235 5.98 -67.79 -14.06
CA LYS A 235 6.02 -69.21 -14.51
C LYS A 235 4.75 -70.07 -14.28
N CYS A 236 4.63 -71.05 -15.19
CA CYS A 236 3.70 -72.19 -15.24
C CYS A 236 2.31 -71.84 -15.79
N GLU A 237 1.62 -72.64 -16.59
CA GLU A 237 1.88 -73.81 -17.44
C GLU A 237 0.51 -74.07 -18.12
N ASP A 238 0.54 -74.78 -19.25
CA ASP A 238 -0.53 -75.49 -19.97
C ASP A 238 -1.86 -75.80 -19.22
N PRO A 239 -3.01 -75.91 -19.93
CA PRO A 239 -3.27 -77.15 -20.66
C PRO A 239 -4.12 -77.07 -21.96
N ARG A 240 -3.66 -77.81 -22.97
CA ARG A 240 -4.31 -78.97 -23.66
C ARG A 240 -5.78 -78.93 -24.15
N PHE A 241 -5.99 -79.75 -25.20
CA PHE A 241 -7.22 -80.35 -25.78
C PHE A 241 -8.07 -79.45 -26.70
N ASP A 242 -8.66 -79.86 -27.81
CA ASP A 242 -8.59 -80.99 -28.77
C ASP A 242 -9.68 -80.69 -29.83
N PHE A 243 -9.52 -81.15 -31.10
CA PHE A 243 -10.57 -81.46 -32.10
C PHE A 243 -11.55 -80.32 -32.52
N ASP A 244 -11.98 -80.06 -33.76
CA ASP A 244 -12.39 -80.86 -34.93
C ASP A 244 -12.35 -79.95 -36.18
N SER A 245 -11.88 -80.41 -37.35
CA SER A 245 -12.66 -81.07 -38.41
C SER A 245 -13.80 -80.22 -38.98
N GLU A 246 -13.63 -79.78 -40.24
CA GLU A 246 -14.57 -79.88 -41.37
C GLU A 246 -14.27 -78.77 -42.39
N ASN A 247 -14.43 -78.85 -43.71
CA ASN A 247 -14.66 -79.86 -44.74
C ASN A 247 -15.23 -79.04 -45.94
N GLU A 248 -14.99 -79.48 -47.18
CA GLU A 248 -15.79 -79.14 -48.39
C GLU A 248 -15.71 -77.69 -48.96
N ASN A 249 -15.67 -77.40 -50.26
CA ASN A 249 -15.80 -78.14 -51.52
C ASN A 249 -15.18 -77.25 -52.64
N ASP A 250 -14.34 -77.77 -53.53
CA ASP A 250 -14.68 -78.35 -54.85
C ASP A 250 -15.40 -77.36 -55.80
N ALA A 251 -14.76 -76.91 -56.89
CA ALA A 251 -14.46 -77.60 -58.15
C ALA A 251 -15.54 -77.37 -59.22
N SER A 252 -15.11 -77.00 -60.44
CA SER A 252 -15.45 -77.74 -61.67
C SER A 252 -15.00 -76.98 -62.93
N GLY A 253 -14.23 -77.69 -63.75
CA GLY A 253 -14.19 -77.51 -65.20
C GLY A 253 -14.97 -78.64 -65.89
N SER A 254 -15.18 -78.48 -67.20
CA SER A 254 -15.53 -79.51 -68.19
C SER A 254 -15.20 -78.89 -69.56
N ASP A 255 -14.43 -79.42 -70.51
CA ASP A 255 -14.15 -80.75 -71.11
C ASP A 255 -15.14 -81.27 -72.18
N ILE A 256 -14.61 -81.30 -73.42
CA ILE A 256 -14.71 -82.31 -74.51
C ILE A 256 -16.02 -82.52 -75.29
N GLN A 257 -15.89 -82.57 -76.63
CA GLN A 257 -16.36 -83.59 -77.61
C GLN A 257 -16.24 -83.02 -79.06
N SER A 258 -16.13 -83.70 -80.19
CA SER A 258 -15.66 -85.01 -80.70
C SER A 258 -15.87 -84.96 -82.24
N SER A 259 -15.04 -85.62 -83.05
CA SER A 259 -15.15 -85.77 -84.53
C SER A 259 -16.36 -86.62 -84.97
N PRO A 260 -16.69 -86.80 -86.29
CA PRO A 260 -16.03 -87.86 -87.08
C PRO A 260 -15.98 -87.69 -88.64
N SER A 261 -15.24 -88.61 -89.26
CA SER A 261 -14.95 -88.89 -90.68
C SER A 261 -16.01 -89.71 -91.45
N THR A 262 -16.06 -89.61 -92.79
CA THR A 262 -16.70 -90.61 -93.68
C THR A 262 -16.09 -90.66 -95.10
N SER A 263 -16.31 -91.80 -95.76
CA SER A 263 -15.51 -92.51 -96.79
C SER A 263 -15.99 -92.44 -98.25
N THR A 264 -15.10 -92.86 -99.17
CA THR A 264 -15.19 -93.16 -100.63
C THR A 264 -16.38 -94.01 -101.11
N PRO A 265 -16.76 -94.03 -102.42
CA PRO A 265 -16.19 -94.94 -103.46
C PRO A 265 -16.11 -94.33 -104.90
N ASN A 266 -15.06 -94.56 -105.71
CA ASN A 266 -14.80 -95.68 -106.63
C ASN A 266 -15.88 -95.96 -107.71
N THR A 267 -15.71 -95.50 -108.97
CA THR A 267 -16.27 -96.13 -110.20
C THR A 267 -15.57 -95.61 -111.48
N SER A 268 -14.90 -96.49 -112.24
CA SER A 268 -14.40 -96.29 -113.61
C SER A 268 -15.47 -96.61 -114.66
N PRO A 269 -15.42 -96.06 -115.89
CA PRO A 269 -15.23 -96.97 -117.04
C PRO A 269 -14.47 -96.41 -118.27
N ALA A 270 -13.83 -97.36 -118.96
CA ALA A 270 -13.76 -97.59 -120.42
C ALA A 270 -13.21 -96.51 -121.40
N VAL A 271 -11.94 -96.74 -121.75
CA VAL A 271 -11.24 -96.58 -123.03
C VAL A 271 -12.10 -96.40 -124.31
N SER A 272 -11.85 -95.33 -125.05
CA SER A 272 -12.14 -95.21 -126.49
C SER A 272 -10.92 -94.58 -127.21
N VAL A 273 -10.29 -95.34 -128.10
CA VAL A 273 -9.10 -94.98 -128.86
C VAL A 273 -9.45 -93.91 -129.90
N ARG A 274 -8.93 -92.69 -129.74
CA ARG A 274 -8.91 -91.63 -130.76
C ARG A 274 -7.50 -91.05 -130.87
N THR A 275 -7.13 -90.71 -132.09
CA THR A 275 -5.80 -90.35 -132.62
C THR A 275 -5.04 -89.30 -131.79
N ALA A 276 -3.74 -89.58 -131.52
CA ALA A 276 -2.92 -88.95 -130.48
C ALA A 276 -2.56 -87.46 -130.65
N ASP A 277 -2.70 -86.88 -131.84
CA ASP A 277 -2.23 -85.50 -132.09
C ASP A 277 -3.28 -84.40 -131.83
N THR A 278 -4.57 -84.74 -131.67
CA THR A 278 -5.61 -83.76 -131.30
C THR A 278 -5.99 -83.80 -129.81
N LEU A 279 -5.57 -84.83 -129.08
CA LEU A 279 -5.84 -84.96 -127.64
C LEU A 279 -4.88 -84.14 -126.77
N TRP A 280 -3.62 -83.97 -127.21
CA TRP A 280 -2.66 -83.16 -126.46
C TRP A 280 -3.01 -81.67 -126.42
N SER A 281 -3.44 -81.08 -127.56
CA SER A 281 -3.92 -79.70 -127.57
C SER A 281 -5.19 -79.51 -126.72
N ASN A 282 -6.13 -80.45 -126.75
CA ASN A 282 -7.32 -80.38 -125.89
C ASN A 282 -6.99 -80.52 -124.39
N LEU A 283 -5.96 -81.30 -124.03
CA LEU A 283 -5.53 -81.47 -122.64
C LEU A 283 -4.72 -80.27 -122.11
N GLU A 284 -3.94 -79.63 -122.98
CA GLU A 284 -3.27 -78.36 -122.67
C GLU A 284 -4.27 -77.21 -122.54
N GLU A 285 -5.26 -77.16 -123.44
CA GLU A 285 -6.34 -76.17 -123.36
C GLU A 285 -7.23 -76.40 -122.13
N GLU A 286 -7.50 -77.66 -121.76
CA GLU A 286 -8.23 -77.99 -120.53
C GLU A 286 -7.40 -77.69 -119.27
N ARG A 287 -6.09 -77.98 -119.26
CA ARG A 287 -5.19 -77.57 -118.16
C ARG A 287 -5.14 -76.06 -118.03
N ALA A 288 -5.01 -75.33 -119.14
CA ALA A 288 -5.03 -73.88 -119.15
C ALA A 288 -6.37 -73.34 -118.60
N ARG A 289 -7.49 -73.93 -119.01
CA ARG A 289 -8.83 -73.60 -118.50
C ARG A 289 -8.97 -73.87 -117.01
N LEU A 290 -8.52 -75.02 -116.51
CA LEU A 290 -8.57 -75.37 -115.09
C LEU A 290 -7.62 -74.49 -114.24
N THR A 291 -6.45 -74.11 -114.78
CA THR A 291 -5.57 -73.16 -114.10
C THR A 291 -6.16 -71.76 -114.05
N ALA A 292 -6.82 -71.33 -115.13
CA ALA A 292 -7.52 -70.04 -115.17
C ALA A 292 -8.73 -70.04 -114.24
N GLU A 293 -9.49 -71.13 -114.17
CA GLU A 293 -10.61 -71.30 -113.23
C GLU A 293 -10.13 -71.32 -111.78
N ARG A 294 -9.02 -72.00 -111.49
CA ARG A 294 -8.41 -71.99 -110.15
C ARG A 294 -7.90 -70.61 -109.76
N GLN A 295 -7.25 -69.90 -110.69
CA GLN A 295 -6.83 -68.50 -110.47
C GLN A 295 -8.03 -67.59 -110.24
N ALA A 296 -9.12 -67.74 -111.01
CA ALA A 296 -10.34 -66.98 -110.81
C ALA A 296 -10.98 -67.23 -109.43
N LEU A 297 -10.99 -68.49 -108.96
CA LEU A 297 -11.47 -68.85 -107.62
C LEU A 297 -10.55 -68.31 -106.50
N ASP A 298 -9.24 -68.33 -106.71
CA ASP A 298 -8.28 -67.78 -105.75
C ASP A 298 -8.38 -66.24 -105.68
N ASP A 299 -8.59 -65.58 -106.83
CA ASP A 299 -8.86 -64.14 -106.92
C ASP A 299 -10.21 -63.77 -106.27
N GLU A 300 -11.25 -64.59 -106.44
CA GLU A 300 -12.54 -64.42 -105.79
C GLU A 300 -12.42 -64.61 -104.26
N ARG A 301 -11.68 -65.63 -103.82
CA ARG A 301 -11.36 -65.83 -102.39
C ARG A 301 -10.58 -64.66 -101.81
N LEU A 302 -9.63 -64.11 -102.57
CA LEU A 302 -8.86 -62.94 -102.14
C LEU A 302 -9.76 -61.70 -102.03
N ARG A 303 -10.67 -61.48 -102.99
CA ARG A 303 -11.67 -60.40 -102.91
C ARG A 303 -12.58 -60.56 -101.70
N MET A 304 -13.13 -61.75 -101.47
CA MET A 304 -13.95 -62.06 -100.30
C MET A 304 -13.17 -61.86 -98.99
N GLN A 305 -11.89 -62.21 -98.96
CA GLN A 305 -11.03 -62.00 -97.79
C GLN A 305 -10.75 -60.51 -97.58
N GLN A 306 -10.48 -59.74 -98.64
CA GLN A 306 -10.29 -58.29 -98.56
C GLN A 306 -11.57 -57.57 -98.12
N GLU A 307 -12.74 -57.99 -98.61
CA GLU A 307 -14.05 -57.48 -98.17
C GLU A 307 -14.30 -57.82 -96.70
N LYS A 308 -14.00 -59.04 -96.27
CA LYS A 308 -14.10 -59.45 -94.86
C LYS A 308 -13.18 -58.62 -93.97
N ASP A 309 -11.93 -58.41 -94.37
CA ASP A 309 -10.96 -57.61 -93.62
C ASP A 309 -11.32 -56.12 -93.63
N ALA A 310 -11.94 -55.62 -94.70
CA ALA A 310 -12.51 -54.28 -94.74
C ALA A 310 -13.72 -54.15 -93.79
N ALA A 311 -14.61 -55.13 -93.75
CA ALA A 311 -15.74 -55.15 -92.82
C ALA A 311 -15.28 -55.21 -91.35
N ILE A 312 -14.27 -56.03 -91.04
CA ILE A 312 -13.67 -56.10 -89.69
C ILE A 312 -13.06 -54.75 -89.29
N ARG A 313 -12.35 -54.08 -90.22
CA ARG A 313 -11.81 -52.74 -89.96
C ARG A 313 -12.90 -51.71 -89.71
N ALA A 314 -13.96 -51.71 -90.51
CA ALA A 314 -15.10 -50.81 -90.33
C ALA A 314 -15.77 -51.00 -88.96
N VAL A 315 -16.00 -52.25 -88.53
CA VAL A 315 -16.56 -52.55 -87.19
C VAL A 315 -15.63 -52.07 -86.08
N ARG A 316 -14.31 -52.31 -86.20
CA ARG A 316 -13.33 -51.83 -85.21
C ARG A 316 -13.25 -50.31 -85.13
N GLU A 317 -13.34 -49.62 -86.26
CA GLU A 317 -13.37 -48.16 -86.31
C GLU A 317 -14.66 -47.62 -85.67
N GLU A 318 -15.81 -48.24 -85.90
CA GLU A 318 -17.07 -47.88 -85.25
C GLU A 318 -17.02 -48.14 -83.74
N GLU A 319 -16.50 -49.29 -83.30
CA GLU A 319 -16.27 -49.59 -81.88
C GLU A 319 -15.32 -48.57 -81.24
N ALA A 320 -14.22 -48.22 -81.91
CA ALA A 320 -13.30 -47.20 -81.42
C ALA A 320 -13.97 -45.82 -81.27
N ARG A 321 -14.87 -45.45 -82.19
CA ARG A 321 -15.66 -44.21 -82.06
C ARG A 321 -16.61 -44.28 -80.87
N ARG A 322 -17.31 -45.39 -80.66
CA ARG A 322 -18.21 -45.56 -79.50
C ARG A 322 -17.45 -45.50 -78.17
N VAL A 323 -16.30 -46.17 -78.09
CA VAL A 323 -15.43 -46.11 -76.90
C VAL A 323 -14.91 -44.69 -76.66
N GLN A 324 -14.58 -43.94 -77.72
CA GLN A 324 -14.13 -42.56 -77.58
C GLN A 324 -15.27 -41.64 -77.11
N GLU A 325 -16.48 -41.78 -77.66
CA GLU A 325 -17.65 -41.02 -77.24
C GLU A 325 -18.03 -41.31 -75.79
N GLU A 326 -17.95 -42.58 -75.36
CA GLU A 326 -18.17 -42.98 -73.97
C GLU A 326 -17.11 -42.41 -73.03
N ARG A 327 -15.84 -42.42 -73.44
CA ARG A 327 -14.75 -41.77 -72.68
C ARG A 327 -14.99 -40.27 -72.55
N ASP A 328 -15.35 -39.60 -73.63
CA ASP A 328 -15.61 -38.16 -73.60
C ASP A 328 -16.85 -37.82 -72.76
N ALA A 329 -17.87 -38.68 -72.78
CA ALA A 329 -19.04 -38.57 -71.90
C ALA A 329 -18.66 -38.77 -70.42
N ALA A 330 -17.82 -39.75 -70.11
CA ALA A 330 -17.32 -40.00 -68.76
C ALA A 330 -16.47 -38.83 -68.24
N VAL A 331 -15.63 -38.22 -69.09
CA VAL A 331 -14.85 -37.02 -68.73
C VAL A 331 -15.76 -35.82 -68.46
N ARG A 332 -16.81 -35.61 -69.26
CA ARG A 332 -17.80 -34.55 -69.00
C ARG A 332 -18.55 -34.77 -67.69
N ALA A 333 -18.97 -36.01 -67.41
CA ALA A 333 -19.63 -36.36 -66.16
C ALA A 333 -18.71 -36.16 -64.95
N ALA A 334 -17.43 -36.55 -65.07
CA ALA A 334 -16.44 -36.33 -64.01
C ALA A 334 -16.22 -34.84 -63.72
N ARG A 335 -16.12 -33.99 -64.75
CA ARG A 335 -16.02 -32.53 -64.57
C ARG A 335 -17.24 -31.95 -63.87
N HIS A 336 -18.45 -32.39 -64.23
CA HIS A 336 -19.67 -31.92 -63.56
C HIS A 336 -19.69 -32.28 -62.07
N ILE A 337 -19.28 -33.51 -61.72
CA ILE A 337 -19.17 -33.94 -60.32
C ILE A 337 -18.12 -33.11 -59.57
N GLU A 338 -17.01 -32.76 -60.22
CA GLU A 338 -15.98 -31.91 -59.63
C GLU A 338 -16.47 -30.47 -59.42
N GLU A 339 -17.15 -29.87 -60.40
CA GLU A 339 -17.78 -28.55 -60.29
C GLU A 339 -18.84 -28.51 -59.17
N GLU A 340 -19.64 -29.56 -59.03
CA GLU A 340 -20.61 -29.69 -57.93
C GLU A 340 -19.93 -29.80 -56.56
N LYS A 341 -18.84 -30.58 -56.45
CA LYS A 341 -18.05 -30.68 -55.21
C LYS A 341 -17.42 -29.33 -54.85
N GLU A 342 -16.87 -28.61 -55.81
CA GLU A 342 -16.31 -27.28 -55.59
C GLU A 342 -17.39 -26.26 -55.20
N ALA A 343 -18.57 -26.33 -55.80
CA ALA A 343 -19.71 -25.52 -55.41
C ALA A 343 -20.16 -25.82 -53.97
N ALA A 344 -20.22 -27.09 -53.58
CA ALA A 344 -20.56 -27.51 -52.22
C ALA A 344 -19.52 -27.02 -51.19
N ILE A 345 -18.21 -27.15 -51.49
CA ILE A 345 -17.13 -26.65 -50.63
C ILE A 345 -17.22 -25.13 -50.47
N ARG A 346 -17.49 -24.39 -51.56
CA ARG A 346 -17.68 -22.93 -51.51
C ARG A 346 -18.88 -22.55 -50.63
N ALA A 347 -20.01 -23.25 -50.76
CA ALA A 347 -21.19 -23.00 -49.95
C ALA A 347 -20.92 -23.22 -48.45
N VAL A 348 -20.22 -24.30 -48.08
CA VAL A 348 -19.84 -24.57 -46.68
C VAL A 348 -18.92 -23.47 -46.15
N ARG A 349 -17.91 -23.05 -46.92
CA ARG A 349 -16.99 -21.96 -46.53
C ARG A 349 -17.72 -20.63 -46.34
N GLU A 350 -18.68 -20.30 -47.21
CA GLU A 350 -19.50 -19.10 -47.07
C GLU A 350 -20.38 -19.14 -45.81
N GLU A 351 -20.95 -20.30 -45.47
CA GLU A 351 -21.72 -20.47 -44.24
C GLU A 351 -20.83 -20.34 -42.99
N GLU A 352 -19.63 -20.92 -43.00
CA GLU A 352 -18.66 -20.76 -41.91
C GLU A 352 -18.24 -19.30 -41.73
N LEU A 353 -17.99 -18.57 -42.82
CA LEU A 353 -17.69 -17.14 -42.75
C LEU A 353 -18.84 -16.33 -42.14
N ARG A 354 -20.10 -16.64 -42.51
CA ARG A 354 -21.28 -16.00 -41.89
C ARG A 354 -21.35 -16.28 -40.39
N ARG A 355 -21.13 -17.53 -39.96
CA ARG A 355 -21.10 -17.89 -38.54
C ARG A 355 -20.01 -17.13 -37.77
N VAL A 356 -18.82 -17.03 -38.35
CA VAL A 356 -17.69 -16.27 -37.74
C VAL A 356 -18.00 -14.78 -37.67
N GLU A 357 -18.63 -14.20 -38.69
CA GLU A 357 -19.03 -12.79 -38.68
C GLU A 357 -20.14 -12.50 -37.66
N GLU A 358 -21.12 -13.40 -37.52
CA GLU A 358 -22.16 -13.31 -36.50
C GLU A 358 -21.58 -13.43 -35.08
N GLU A 359 -20.66 -14.38 -34.86
CA GLU A 359 -19.97 -14.51 -33.58
C GLU A 359 -19.13 -13.27 -33.26
N ARG A 360 -18.40 -12.73 -34.25
CA ARG A 360 -17.66 -11.48 -34.10
C ARG A 360 -18.58 -10.30 -33.74
N ARG A 361 -19.74 -10.18 -34.39
CA ARG A 361 -20.74 -9.14 -34.06
C ARG A 361 -21.28 -9.31 -32.65
N ARG A 362 -21.56 -10.54 -32.21
CA ARG A 362 -22.00 -10.83 -30.85
C ARG A 362 -20.94 -10.45 -29.83
N LEU A 363 -19.69 -10.85 -30.04
CA LEU A 363 -18.57 -10.48 -29.16
C LEU A 363 -18.35 -8.97 -29.11
N GLN A 364 -18.52 -8.28 -30.25
CA GLN A 364 -18.44 -6.82 -30.29
C GLN A 364 -19.55 -6.17 -29.46
N GLN A 365 -20.78 -6.66 -29.56
CA GLN A 365 -21.90 -6.18 -28.73
C GLN A 365 -21.68 -6.46 -27.23
N GLU A 366 -21.13 -7.62 -26.87
CA GLU A 366 -20.77 -7.93 -25.49
C GLU A 366 -19.66 -7.01 -24.97
N LEU A 367 -18.65 -6.73 -25.78
CA LEU A 367 -17.58 -5.78 -25.45
C LEU A 367 -18.12 -4.36 -25.23
N ASP A 368 -19.03 -3.90 -26.08
CA ASP A 368 -19.62 -2.57 -25.96
C ASP A 368 -20.54 -2.47 -24.73
N ARG A 369 -21.30 -3.54 -24.39
CA ARG A 369 -22.04 -3.63 -23.12
C ARG A 369 -21.12 -3.53 -21.89
N VAL A 370 -20.00 -4.25 -21.90
CA VAL A 370 -19.01 -4.19 -20.80
C VAL A 370 -18.38 -2.80 -20.69
N ARG A 371 -18.15 -2.12 -21.82
CA ARG A 371 -17.66 -0.73 -21.81
C ARG A 371 -18.68 0.24 -21.21
N GLU A 372 -19.95 0.11 -21.58
CA GLU A 372 -21.03 0.92 -21.02
C GLU A 372 -21.19 0.68 -19.50
N GLU A 373 -21.11 -0.58 -19.06
CA GLU A 373 -21.14 -0.93 -17.64
C GLU A 373 -19.95 -0.35 -16.87
N ASN A 374 -18.74 -0.41 -17.44
CA ASN A 374 -17.56 0.21 -16.84
C ASN A 374 -17.70 1.73 -16.72
N ILE A 375 -18.18 2.41 -17.77
CA ILE A 375 -18.44 3.86 -17.74
C ILE A 375 -19.46 4.19 -16.64
N ARG A 376 -20.52 3.37 -16.51
CA ARG A 376 -21.51 3.53 -15.46
C ARG A 376 -20.90 3.36 -14.06
N LEU A 377 -20.10 2.31 -13.85
CA LEU A 377 -19.43 2.07 -12.56
C LEU A 377 -18.42 3.17 -12.23
N GLU A 378 -17.72 3.72 -13.21
CA GLU A 378 -16.83 4.88 -13.04
C GLU A 378 -17.62 6.13 -12.65
N ALA A 379 -18.78 6.39 -13.27
CA ALA A 379 -19.67 7.48 -12.88
C ALA A 379 -20.20 7.30 -11.44
N GLU A 380 -20.60 6.09 -11.05
CA GLU A 380 -21.03 5.77 -9.69
C GLU A 380 -19.89 5.96 -8.67
N ARG A 381 -18.65 5.61 -9.03
CA ARG A 381 -17.46 5.88 -8.20
C ARG A 381 -17.20 7.37 -8.03
N MET A 382 -17.22 8.15 -9.12
CA MET A 382 -17.05 9.60 -9.04
C MET A 382 -18.14 10.25 -8.18
N GLN A 383 -19.39 9.78 -8.29
CA GLN A 383 -20.47 10.27 -7.43
C GLN A 383 -20.26 9.91 -5.96
N ALA A 384 -19.78 8.69 -5.67
CA ALA A 384 -19.46 8.28 -4.30
C ALA A 384 -18.29 9.09 -3.71
N GLU A 385 -17.24 9.36 -4.49
CA GLU A 385 -16.12 10.22 -4.09
C GLU A 385 -16.59 11.65 -3.82
N TYR A 386 -17.41 12.22 -4.69
CA TYR A 386 -18.02 13.54 -4.47
C TYR A 386 -18.81 13.61 -3.16
N LEU A 387 -19.62 12.59 -2.86
CA LEU A 387 -20.37 12.53 -1.61
C LEU A 387 -19.46 12.37 -0.39
N ARG A 388 -18.35 11.63 -0.50
CA ARG A 388 -17.35 11.52 0.57
C ARG A 388 -16.67 12.86 0.84
N SER A 389 -16.19 13.54 -0.20
CA SER A 389 -15.57 14.86 -0.04
C SER A 389 -16.53 15.88 0.57
N ARG A 390 -17.83 15.83 0.21
CA ARG A 390 -18.84 16.69 0.83
C ARG A 390 -19.10 16.36 2.30
N LEU A 391 -19.05 15.07 2.67
CA LEU A 391 -19.19 14.64 4.06
C LEU A 391 -17.97 15.06 4.88
N GLU A 392 -16.77 14.92 4.34
CA GLU A 392 -15.51 15.37 4.95
C GLU A 392 -15.52 16.89 5.16
N GLU A 393 -16.00 17.68 4.19
CA GLU A 393 -16.16 19.12 4.35
C GLU A 393 -17.15 19.47 5.48
N GLN A 394 -18.27 18.74 5.59
CA GLN A 394 -19.20 18.92 6.69
C GLN A 394 -18.56 18.57 8.04
N GLN A 395 -17.80 17.49 8.11
CA GLN A 395 -17.07 17.08 9.31
C GLN A 395 -16.01 18.11 9.71
N SER A 396 -15.27 18.66 8.74
CA SER A 396 -14.31 19.73 8.98
C SER A 396 -14.98 20.97 9.57
N ARG A 397 -16.11 21.40 9.00
CA ARG A 397 -16.88 22.53 9.52
C ARG A 397 -17.38 22.29 10.94
N THR A 398 -17.87 21.09 11.24
CA THR A 398 -18.29 20.76 12.62
C THR A 398 -17.11 20.70 13.58
N ALA A 399 -15.94 20.22 13.15
CA ALA A 399 -14.73 20.18 13.96
C ALA A 399 -14.20 21.59 14.27
N GLU A 400 -14.18 22.48 13.28
CA GLU A 400 -13.84 23.90 13.46
C GLU A 400 -14.80 24.60 14.41
N GLU A 401 -16.10 24.31 14.33
CA GLU A 401 -17.11 24.85 15.25
C GLU A 401 -16.90 24.35 16.68
N GLU A 402 -16.62 23.05 16.87
CA GLU A 402 -16.26 22.50 18.17
C GLU A 402 -14.97 23.12 18.74
N GLU A 403 -13.95 23.33 17.90
CA GLU A 403 -12.70 23.96 18.32
C GLU A 403 -12.94 25.41 18.75
N ARG A 404 -13.76 26.18 18.01
CA ARG A 404 -14.19 27.53 18.41
C ARG A 404 -14.91 27.52 19.74
N LEU A 405 -15.82 26.58 19.97
CA LEU A 405 -16.52 26.44 21.25
C LEU A 405 -15.56 26.08 22.39
N ARG A 406 -14.56 25.23 22.15
CA ARG A 406 -13.52 24.92 23.14
C ARG A 406 -12.64 26.13 23.45
N ALA A 407 -12.27 26.92 22.44
CA ALA A 407 -11.50 28.14 22.63
C ALA A 407 -12.29 29.17 23.46
N LEU A 408 -13.56 29.38 23.13
CA LEU A 408 -14.45 30.26 23.89
C LEU A 408 -14.62 29.76 25.34
N HIS A 409 -14.75 28.45 25.54
CA HIS A 409 -14.80 27.89 26.89
C HIS A 409 -13.50 28.13 27.68
N GLN A 410 -12.33 27.94 27.05
CA GLN A 410 -11.05 28.25 27.70
C GLN A 410 -10.92 29.73 28.05
N GLU A 411 -11.39 30.62 27.19
CA GLU A 411 -11.42 32.06 27.47
C GLU A 411 -12.30 32.37 28.68
N THR A 412 -13.49 31.75 28.78
CA THR A 412 -14.35 31.91 29.97
C THR A 412 -13.69 31.40 31.25
N ILE A 413 -12.93 30.30 31.20
CA ILE A 413 -12.17 29.79 32.36
C ILE A 413 -11.10 30.81 32.76
N ARG A 414 -10.30 31.30 31.81
CA ARG A 414 -9.26 32.31 32.08
C ARG A 414 -9.83 33.60 32.66
N ALA A 415 -10.97 34.07 32.14
CA ALA A 415 -11.65 35.23 32.67
C ALA A 415 -12.11 35.01 34.12
N HIS A 416 -12.62 33.82 34.45
CA HIS A 416 -12.99 33.46 35.82
C HIS A 416 -11.78 33.40 36.75
N GLU A 417 -10.67 32.80 36.32
CA GLU A 417 -9.43 32.73 37.10
C GLU A 417 -8.84 34.11 37.35
N ALA A 418 -8.81 34.98 36.33
CA ALA A 418 -8.37 36.37 36.47
C ALA A 418 -9.24 37.15 37.46
N ALA A 419 -10.57 36.96 37.42
CA ALA A 419 -11.48 37.58 38.38
C ALA A 419 -11.24 37.07 39.82
N GLN A 420 -10.96 35.77 39.99
CA GLN A 420 -10.61 35.22 41.31
C GLN A 420 -9.30 35.79 41.84
N GLU A 421 -8.29 35.93 40.99
CA GLU A 421 -6.99 36.48 41.39
C GLU A 421 -7.10 37.96 41.75
N GLN A 422 -7.88 38.73 40.98
CA GLN A 422 -8.17 40.12 41.32
C GLN A 422 -8.90 40.24 42.66
N ALA A 423 -9.87 39.37 42.93
CA ALA A 423 -10.54 39.33 44.23
C ALA A 423 -9.57 38.99 45.39
N ARG A 424 -8.60 38.10 45.16
CA ARG A 424 -7.56 37.80 46.16
C ARG A 424 -6.64 38.99 46.41
N ILE A 425 -6.24 39.70 45.36
CA ILE A 425 -5.41 40.91 45.47
C ILE A 425 -6.17 41.99 46.27
N GLU A 426 -7.46 42.22 45.95
CA GLU A 426 -8.30 43.16 46.70
C GLU A 426 -8.47 42.75 48.17
N GLU A 427 -8.64 41.46 48.46
CA GLU A 427 -8.70 40.95 49.84
C GLU A 427 -7.36 41.17 50.57
N GLN A 428 -6.23 40.89 49.93
CA GLN A 428 -4.89 41.14 50.48
C GLN A 428 -4.68 42.62 50.76
N GLN A 429 -5.06 43.51 49.84
CA GLN A 429 -4.99 44.96 50.05
C GLN A 429 -5.89 45.41 51.21
N ARG A 430 -7.10 44.84 51.34
CA ARG A 430 -7.97 45.10 52.49
C ARG A 430 -7.34 44.63 53.80
N ARG A 431 -6.73 43.44 53.83
CA ARG A 431 -6.03 42.92 55.02
C ARG A 431 -4.85 43.79 55.39
N ALA A 432 -3.98 44.12 54.43
CA ALA A 432 -2.85 45.02 54.63
C ALA A 432 -3.31 46.41 55.13
N GLY A 433 -4.42 46.93 54.59
CA GLY A 433 -5.01 48.19 55.06
C GLY A 433 -5.54 48.11 56.50
N LEU A 434 -6.11 46.97 56.91
CA LEU A 434 -6.54 46.75 58.30
C LEU A 434 -5.34 46.57 59.24
N GLU A 435 -4.31 45.84 58.82
CA GLU A 435 -3.07 45.67 59.57
C GLU A 435 -2.34 47.00 59.77
N ALA A 436 -2.26 47.83 58.73
CA ALA A 436 -1.67 49.17 58.82
C ALA A 436 -2.44 50.07 59.80
N ARG A 437 -3.78 49.96 59.84
CA ARG A 437 -4.60 50.69 60.82
C ARG A 437 -4.36 50.19 62.25
N LEU A 438 -4.31 48.88 62.44
CA LEU A 438 -4.02 48.28 63.75
C LEU A 438 -2.63 48.69 64.23
N GLN A 439 -1.64 48.66 63.35
CA GLN A 439 -0.27 49.08 63.65
C GLN A 439 -0.21 50.55 64.04
N ALA A 440 -0.91 51.42 63.32
CA ALA A 440 -1.01 52.84 63.67
C ALA A 440 -1.70 53.06 65.02
N GLU A 441 -2.68 52.24 65.39
CA GLU A 441 -3.34 52.28 66.71
C GLU A 441 -2.40 51.82 67.84
N ILE A 442 -1.61 50.76 67.59
CA ILE A 442 -0.55 50.31 68.52
C ILE A 442 0.51 51.40 68.71
N GLU A 443 0.95 52.04 67.63
CA GLU A 443 1.93 53.12 67.70
C GLU A 443 1.36 54.36 68.40
N ALA A 444 0.10 54.72 68.15
CA ALA A 444 -0.57 55.82 68.83
C ALA A 444 -0.71 55.57 70.34
N THR A 445 -1.08 54.34 70.74
CA THR A 445 -1.17 53.96 72.16
C THR A 445 0.21 53.93 72.82
N ALA A 446 1.24 53.40 72.15
CA ALA A 446 2.61 53.43 72.63
C ALA A 446 3.14 54.86 72.81
N CYS A 447 2.85 55.76 71.86
CA CYS A 447 3.18 57.19 72.00
C CYS A 447 2.46 57.83 73.19
N ALA A 448 1.16 57.56 73.38
CA ALA A 448 0.41 58.07 74.52
C ALA A 448 0.96 57.55 75.86
N GLU A 449 1.36 56.28 75.94
CA GLU A 449 2.02 55.71 77.12
C GLU A 449 3.41 56.31 77.36
N ALA A 450 4.18 56.60 76.31
CA ALA A 450 5.47 57.25 76.40
C ALA A 450 5.33 58.69 76.91
N GLU A 451 4.35 59.45 76.42
CA GLU A 451 4.01 60.77 76.93
C GLU A 451 3.55 60.71 78.39
N GLY A 452 2.70 59.73 78.73
CA GLY A 452 2.28 59.47 80.11
C GLY A 452 3.46 59.20 81.04
N ARG A 453 4.45 58.40 80.60
CA ARG A 453 5.69 58.16 81.34
C ARG A 453 6.52 59.43 81.51
N ARG A 454 6.68 60.25 80.46
CA ARG A 454 7.42 61.52 80.55
C ARG A 454 6.77 62.48 81.54
N LEU A 455 5.44 62.61 81.50
CA LEU A 455 4.70 63.44 82.45
C LEU A 455 4.81 62.91 83.89
N ALA A 456 4.80 61.59 84.08
CA ALA A 456 5.01 60.99 85.39
C ALA A 456 6.44 61.22 85.91
N GLU A 457 7.45 61.11 85.06
CA GLU A 457 8.83 61.43 85.40
C GLU A 457 9.02 62.91 85.74
N GLU A 458 8.35 63.81 85.01
CA GLU A 458 8.37 65.25 85.28
C GLU A 458 7.74 65.58 86.64
N ARG A 459 6.56 65.01 86.94
CA ARG A 459 5.95 65.12 88.27
C ARG A 459 6.85 64.55 89.37
N ALA A 460 7.47 63.40 89.14
CA ALA A 460 8.41 62.82 90.11
C ALA A 460 9.64 63.71 90.34
N ARG A 461 10.12 64.40 89.30
CA ARG A 461 11.21 65.40 89.44
C ARG A 461 10.75 66.62 90.23
N GLU A 462 9.57 67.15 89.95
CA GLU A 462 9.00 68.27 90.69
C GLU A 462 8.81 67.91 92.17
N GLU A 463 8.23 66.75 92.47
CA GLU A 463 8.08 66.24 93.84
C GLU A 463 9.43 66.04 94.53
N ALA A 464 10.45 65.54 93.82
CA ALA A 464 11.80 65.40 94.35
C ALA A 464 12.47 66.75 94.62
N GLU A 465 12.25 67.75 93.76
CA GLU A 465 12.73 69.11 93.98
C GLU A 465 12.02 69.77 95.18
N GLU A 466 10.71 69.61 95.31
CA GLU A 466 9.95 70.08 96.47
C GLU A 466 10.43 69.42 97.76
N ALA A 467 10.63 68.10 97.75
CA ALA A 467 11.19 67.37 98.89
C ALA A 467 12.58 67.87 99.26
N ARG A 468 13.42 68.19 98.27
CA ARG A 468 14.74 68.78 98.49
C ARG A 468 14.65 70.19 99.08
N ARG A 469 13.76 71.05 98.57
CA ARG A 469 13.51 72.39 99.13
C ARG A 469 13.03 72.31 100.58
N ALA A 470 12.10 71.39 100.88
CA ALA A 470 11.61 71.16 102.23
C ALA A 470 12.72 70.69 103.17
N LEU A 471 13.63 69.82 102.70
CA LEU A 471 14.80 69.39 103.46
C LEU A 471 15.79 70.55 103.71
N GLU A 472 16.08 71.33 102.67
CA GLU A 472 16.94 72.53 102.78
C GLU A 472 16.34 73.54 103.78
N GLU A 473 15.02 73.76 103.75
CA GLU A 473 14.32 74.61 104.71
C GLU A 473 14.37 74.05 106.13
N GLN A 474 14.19 72.74 106.31
CA GLN A 474 14.34 72.08 107.62
C GLN A 474 15.76 72.24 108.18
N THR A 475 16.78 72.07 107.34
CA THR A 475 18.18 72.26 107.76
C THR A 475 18.48 73.71 108.10
N ARG A 476 17.92 74.67 107.35
CA ARG A 476 18.03 76.09 107.65
C ARG A 476 17.34 76.46 108.96
N ALA A 477 16.13 75.97 109.19
CA ALA A 477 15.39 76.15 110.43
C ALA A 477 16.16 75.56 111.63
N ARG A 478 16.79 74.39 111.47
CA ARG A 478 17.65 73.78 112.49
C ARG A 478 18.89 74.63 112.78
N ALA A 479 19.56 75.14 111.74
CA ALA A 479 20.72 76.02 111.90
C ALA A 479 20.36 77.38 112.54
N GLU A 480 19.18 77.92 112.23
CA GLU A 480 18.67 79.13 112.86
C GLU A 480 18.27 78.88 114.33
N ALA A 481 17.66 77.74 114.65
CA ALA A 481 17.40 77.34 116.02
C ALA A 481 18.69 77.15 116.83
N GLU A 482 19.75 76.61 116.22
CA GLU A 482 21.06 76.47 116.85
C GLU A 482 21.74 77.83 117.08
N ARG A 483 21.68 78.74 116.09
CA ARG A 483 22.13 80.13 116.26
C ARG A 483 21.35 80.86 117.36
N ALA A 484 20.04 80.64 117.44
CA ALA A 484 19.20 81.20 118.49
C ALA A 484 19.54 80.61 119.87
N ALA A 485 19.82 79.31 119.95
CA ALA A 485 20.30 78.66 121.17
C ALA A 485 21.66 79.20 121.60
N ASP A 486 22.60 79.43 120.68
CA ASP A 486 23.88 80.06 120.95
C ASP A 486 23.75 81.52 121.39
N ALA A 487 22.87 82.29 120.74
CA ALA A 487 22.55 83.65 121.16
C ALA A 487 21.96 83.65 122.57
N ALA A 488 21.06 82.71 122.89
CA ALA A 488 20.51 82.52 124.23
C ALA A 488 21.58 82.10 125.25
N ARG A 489 22.54 81.25 124.88
CA ARG A 489 23.69 80.90 125.72
C ARG A 489 24.52 82.15 126.03
N ARG A 490 24.90 82.94 125.02
CA ARG A 490 25.65 84.19 125.19
C ARG A 490 24.88 85.23 126.00
N TYR A 491 23.57 85.32 125.81
CA TYR A 491 22.71 86.22 126.57
C TYR A 491 22.62 85.79 128.04
N ASN A 492 22.50 84.50 128.33
CA ASN A 492 22.55 83.97 129.70
C ASN A 492 23.94 84.18 130.33
N GLU A 493 25.02 83.99 129.59
CA GLU A 493 26.39 84.30 130.03
C GLU A 493 26.53 85.79 130.38
N TYR A 494 26.00 86.67 129.52
CA TYR A 494 25.95 88.11 129.76
C TYR A 494 25.12 88.45 131.00
N LEU A 495 23.94 87.84 131.17
CA LEU A 495 23.13 87.99 132.38
C LEU A 495 23.86 87.48 133.62
N ARG A 496 24.63 86.40 133.51
CA ARG A 496 25.44 85.87 134.61
C ARG A 496 26.58 86.82 134.96
N GLN A 497 27.22 87.44 133.98
CA GLN A 497 28.22 88.49 134.20
C GLN A 497 27.60 89.77 134.79
N GLN A 498 26.40 90.16 134.36
CA GLN A 498 25.64 91.28 134.94
C GLN A 498 25.22 90.98 136.37
N TRP A 499 24.80 89.75 136.66
CA TRP A 499 24.46 89.30 138.00
C TRP A 499 25.69 89.29 138.92
N LEU A 500 26.84 88.80 138.45
CA LEU A 500 28.11 88.88 139.17
C LEU A 500 28.56 90.34 139.40
N LYS A 501 28.35 91.23 138.42
CA LYS A 501 28.58 92.68 138.60
C LYS A 501 27.62 93.30 139.62
N GLN A 502 26.35 92.90 139.61
CA GLN A 502 25.37 93.32 140.61
C GLN A 502 25.68 92.76 142.00
N GLU A 503 26.23 91.56 142.10
CA GLU A 503 26.62 90.95 143.37
C GLU A 503 27.89 91.62 143.94
N HIS A 504 28.81 92.01 143.07
CA HIS A 504 29.95 92.86 143.45
C HIS A 504 29.50 94.27 143.88
N GLN A 505 28.48 94.84 143.22
CA GLN A 505 27.87 96.11 143.63
C GLN A 505 27.02 95.99 144.91
N ARG A 506 26.39 94.84 145.18
CA ARG A 506 25.63 94.58 146.41
C ARG A 506 26.53 94.43 147.64
N GLN A 507 27.81 94.08 147.49
CA GLN A 507 28.79 94.08 148.58
C GLN A 507 29.40 95.47 148.85
N SER A 508 29.20 96.48 147.97
CA SER A 508 29.91 97.76 148.06
C SER A 508 29.06 99.02 148.30
N GLY A 509 27.74 98.96 148.47
CA GLY A 509 27.00 100.17 148.86
C GLY A 509 25.50 100.07 148.74
N GLY A 510 24.80 100.59 149.75
CA GLY A 510 23.34 100.52 149.86
C GLY A 510 22.58 101.51 148.96
N TYR A 511 21.26 101.53 149.17
CA TYR A 511 20.26 102.43 148.56
C TYR A 511 19.97 102.14 147.07
N SER A 512 18.76 102.28 146.50
CA SER A 512 17.43 102.72 146.95
C SER A 512 16.51 102.71 145.71
N SER A 513 15.21 102.50 145.92
CA SER A 513 14.08 103.14 145.21
C SER A 513 13.88 102.99 143.68
N GLN A 514 12.84 102.21 143.32
CA GLN A 514 11.68 102.49 142.43
C GLN A 514 11.87 103.18 141.02
N PRO A 515 10.79 103.59 140.29
CA PRO A 515 9.93 102.82 139.35
C PRO A 515 9.96 103.46 137.92
N TYR A 516 8.85 103.39 137.13
CA TYR A 516 8.58 104.00 135.77
C TYR A 516 8.99 103.16 134.52
N THR A 517 8.35 103.12 133.34
CA THR A 517 7.06 103.56 132.70
C THR A 517 6.98 102.97 131.27
N SER A 518 5.79 102.59 130.77
CA SER A 518 5.00 103.14 129.62
C SER A 518 5.54 103.08 128.17
N TRP A 519 4.60 103.22 127.21
CA TRP A 519 4.67 103.29 125.72
C TRP A 519 4.45 101.93 125.00
N GLN A 520 3.42 101.62 124.19
CA GLN A 520 2.49 102.30 123.24
C GLN A 520 2.94 102.20 121.75
N HIS A 521 1.95 102.05 120.85
CA HIS A 521 1.92 102.23 119.37
C HIS A 521 2.09 100.98 118.44
N GLN A 522 1.04 100.61 117.67
CA GLN A 522 0.76 100.91 116.22
C GLN A 522 1.55 99.97 115.27
N SER A 523 1.17 99.54 114.07
CA SER A 523 0.17 99.92 113.05
C SER A 523 0.32 98.97 111.82
N TYR A 524 -0.51 99.17 110.80
CA TYR A 524 -0.31 98.89 109.35
C TYR A 524 -0.91 97.63 108.65
N GLN A 525 -1.74 97.99 107.66
CA GLN A 525 -2.34 97.32 106.49
C GLN A 525 -1.29 96.99 105.38
N PRO A 526 -1.57 96.29 104.23
CA PRO A 526 -2.49 96.77 103.17
C PRO A 526 -3.12 95.77 102.15
N HIS A 527 -3.94 96.38 101.28
CA HIS A 527 -4.54 95.93 100.00
C HIS A 527 -3.55 95.65 98.85
N ASN A 528 -4.00 94.88 97.84
CA ASN A 528 -3.87 95.11 96.36
C ASN A 528 -4.69 94.02 95.62
N HIS A 529 -5.61 94.22 94.66
CA HIS A 529 -5.69 94.96 93.38
C HIS A 529 -5.13 94.23 92.12
N TYR A 530 -6.06 93.96 91.17
CA TYR A 530 -6.03 94.04 89.69
C TYR A 530 -5.17 93.09 88.81
N ASN A 531 -5.85 92.44 87.84
CA ASN A 531 -5.71 92.55 86.36
C ASN A 531 -6.42 91.32 85.71
N GLN A 532 -7.47 91.38 84.88
CA GLN A 532 -7.82 92.20 83.70
C GLN A 532 -7.06 91.83 82.41
N LEU A 533 -7.81 91.78 81.30
CA LEU A 533 -7.47 91.68 79.84
C LEU A 533 -7.88 90.33 79.19
N ASP A 534 -8.93 90.31 78.35
CA ASP A 534 -9.03 90.70 76.92
C ASP A 534 -8.62 89.50 76.02
N THR A 535 -9.21 89.14 74.86
CA THR A 535 -10.13 89.77 73.88
C THR A 535 -10.53 88.69 72.84
N ASP A 536 -11.81 88.58 72.51
CA ASP A 536 -12.39 88.85 71.18
C ASP A 536 -11.79 88.33 69.83
N THR A 537 -12.63 87.53 69.12
CA THR A 537 -13.00 87.60 67.67
C THR A 537 -12.10 86.98 66.54
N PRO A 538 -12.56 86.84 65.26
CA PRO A 538 -12.97 85.56 64.64
C PRO A 538 -12.37 85.27 63.21
N MET A 539 -12.88 84.22 62.53
CA MET A 539 -12.97 84.00 61.06
C MET A 539 -11.71 84.18 60.17
N ARG A 540 -11.31 83.10 59.45
CA ARG A 540 -10.91 83.21 58.04
C ARG A 540 -10.84 81.89 57.28
N GLU A 541 -11.62 81.80 56.21
CA GLU A 541 -11.40 80.91 55.07
C GLU A 541 -10.02 81.17 54.42
N ARG A 542 -9.36 80.11 53.92
CA ARG A 542 -8.49 80.18 52.74
C ARG A 542 -8.15 78.80 52.17
N SER A 543 -8.75 78.54 51.01
CA SER A 543 -8.16 77.95 49.81
C SER A 543 -6.67 77.53 49.84
N PHE A 544 -6.41 76.27 49.47
CA PHE A 544 -5.21 75.78 48.79
C PHE A 544 -5.71 75.12 47.48
N VAL A 545 -5.49 75.68 46.27
CA VAL A 545 -4.31 75.50 45.37
C VAL A 545 -3.93 74.01 45.32
N ASN A 546 -4.22 73.17 44.30
CA ASN A 546 -4.30 73.25 42.83
C ASN A 546 -2.97 73.59 42.13
N MET A 547 -2.20 72.55 41.76
CA MET A 547 -1.06 72.41 40.81
C MET A 547 -0.33 71.11 41.23
N ASP A 548 0.11 70.13 40.43
CA ASP A 548 0.34 69.84 39.01
C ASP A 548 0.18 68.28 38.87
N ALA A 549 0.09 67.57 37.74
CA ALA A 549 0.78 67.61 36.46
C ALA A 549 0.18 66.55 35.50
N SER A 550 0.64 66.55 34.24
CA SER A 550 0.43 65.55 33.16
C SER A 550 -0.74 65.90 32.21
N MET A 551 -0.62 66.88 31.31
CA MET A 551 0.18 66.90 30.07
C MET A 551 0.02 65.69 29.15
N HIS A 552 -0.57 66.00 27.97
CA HIS A 552 -0.49 65.35 26.65
C HIS A 552 -1.60 64.36 26.25
N SER A 553 -2.74 64.90 25.80
CA SER A 553 -3.57 64.28 24.75
C SER A 553 -3.56 65.16 23.50
N ILE A 554 -2.65 64.88 22.57
CA ILE A 554 -2.65 65.41 21.21
C ILE A 554 -2.00 64.35 20.33
N THR A 555 -2.48 64.27 19.10
CA THR A 555 -2.19 63.30 18.03
C THR A 555 -3.00 62.01 18.14
N ASP A 556 -3.55 61.48 17.07
CA ASP A 556 -3.90 62.02 15.77
C ASP A 556 -4.82 60.95 15.20
N GLU A 557 -5.96 61.38 14.72
CA GLU A 557 -6.90 60.55 13.99
C GLU A 557 -6.33 60.42 12.57
N MET A 558 -5.56 59.36 12.33
CA MET A 558 -5.16 58.96 10.98
C MET A 558 -5.71 57.57 10.70
N ASP A 559 -6.83 57.58 9.98
CA ASP A 559 -7.25 56.52 9.08
C ASP A 559 -6.06 56.13 8.19
N TYR A 560 -5.57 54.89 8.34
CA TYR A 560 -4.79 54.24 7.32
C TYR A 560 -5.35 52.85 7.08
N ASP A 561 -5.83 52.68 5.85
CA ASP A 561 -6.29 51.45 5.23
C ASP A 561 -5.34 50.28 5.49
N ASP A 562 -5.89 49.24 6.13
CA ASP A 562 -5.24 47.96 6.33
C ASP A 562 -5.47 47.06 5.11
N SER A 563 -4.35 46.74 4.44
CA SER A 563 -4.05 45.45 3.84
C SER A 563 -4.89 44.93 2.67
N SER A 564 -4.51 45.41 1.48
CA SER A 564 -4.47 44.56 0.29
C SER A 564 -3.14 44.77 -0.44
N TRP A 565 -2.06 44.13 0.02
CA TRP A 565 -0.87 43.97 -0.82
C TRP A 565 -0.29 42.55 -0.70
N ASP A 566 -0.38 41.90 -1.85
CA ASP A 566 0.16 40.63 -2.29
C ASP A 566 1.65 40.49 -1.96
N GLY A 567 1.97 39.43 -1.22
CA GLY A 567 3.33 38.98 -1.00
C GLY A 567 3.85 38.24 -2.23
N SER A 568 4.56 38.94 -3.10
CA SER A 568 5.55 38.28 -3.95
C SER A 568 6.79 39.14 -4.20
N HIS A 569 7.94 38.49 -4.01
CA HIS A 569 9.27 38.84 -4.52
C HIS A 569 9.95 40.11 -4.01
N PHE A 570 10.81 39.95 -2.98
CA PHE A 570 12.03 40.75 -2.93
C PHE A 570 13.21 39.99 -2.30
N VAL A 571 14.18 39.67 -3.14
CA VAL A 571 15.49 39.11 -2.79
C VAL A 571 16.40 40.28 -2.39
N PRO A 572 17.03 40.30 -1.21
CA PRO A 572 17.97 41.36 -0.88
C PRO A 572 19.35 41.08 -1.48
N PRO A 573 20.02 42.07 -2.09
CA PRO A 573 21.40 41.95 -2.54
C PRO A 573 22.37 42.21 -1.38
N PHE A 574 23.45 41.43 -1.38
CA PHE A 574 24.64 41.65 -0.59
C PHE A 574 25.19 43.08 -0.78
N TYR A 575 25.35 43.81 0.31
CA TYR A 575 26.29 44.94 0.36
C TYR A 575 27.46 44.60 1.26
N ASP A 576 28.60 44.42 0.60
CA ASP A 576 29.94 44.71 1.11
C ASP A 576 29.96 46.06 1.83
N ARG A 577 30.40 46.08 3.09
CA ARG A 577 30.86 47.31 3.72
C ARG A 577 32.08 47.06 4.59
N LEU A 578 33.21 47.42 3.98
CA LEU A 578 34.52 47.68 4.56
C LEU A 578 34.41 48.50 5.87
N ALA A 579 34.98 47.98 6.94
CA ALA A 579 35.42 48.77 8.10
C ALA A 579 36.65 48.11 8.74
N THR A 580 37.81 48.68 8.44
CA THR A 580 39.14 48.35 8.97
C THR A 580 39.26 48.85 10.43
N PRO A 581 39.67 48.03 11.41
CA PRO A 581 40.13 48.51 12.71
C PRO A 581 41.66 48.73 12.74
N PRO A 582 42.17 49.59 13.65
CA PRO A 582 43.55 50.10 13.65
C PRO A 582 44.60 49.08 14.17
N PRO A 583 45.90 49.28 13.85
CA PRO A 583 46.96 48.31 14.09
C PRO A 583 47.28 48.20 15.58
N ARG A 584 47.17 46.99 16.13
CA ARG A 584 47.70 46.65 17.46
C ARG A 584 49.11 46.07 17.33
N SER A 585 49.94 46.52 18.25
CA SER A 585 51.36 46.25 18.46
C SER A 585 51.73 44.74 18.52
N PRO A 586 53.01 44.39 18.25
CA PRO A 586 53.43 43.02 18.01
C PRO A 586 53.39 42.18 19.28
N THR A 587 52.62 41.10 19.24
CA THR A 587 52.67 40.02 20.23
C THR A 587 53.77 39.01 19.87
N PRO A 588 54.39 38.36 20.86
CA PRO A 588 55.48 37.40 20.66
C PRO A 588 55.00 36.18 19.85
N PRO A 589 55.92 35.41 19.22
CA PRO A 589 55.58 34.33 18.29
C PRO A 589 54.80 33.22 19.01
N THR A 590 53.47 33.31 18.97
CA THR A 590 52.56 32.21 19.22
C THR A 590 52.81 31.18 18.13
N THR A 591 53.49 30.10 18.49
CA THR A 591 53.49 28.83 17.75
C THR A 591 52.04 28.50 17.41
N GLN A 592 51.66 28.70 16.14
CA GLN A 592 50.39 28.23 15.64
C GLN A 592 50.37 26.72 15.86
N PRO A 593 49.42 26.17 16.65
CA PRO A 593 49.16 24.75 16.59
C PRO A 593 48.71 24.44 15.15
N ASP A 594 49.29 23.39 14.56
CA ASP A 594 48.93 22.92 13.24
C ASP A 594 47.40 22.90 13.09
N PRO A 595 46.84 23.35 11.94
CA PRO A 595 45.41 23.33 11.70
C PRO A 595 44.90 21.92 11.99
N MET A 596 44.00 21.80 12.98
CA MET A 596 43.42 20.51 13.34
C MET A 596 42.93 19.83 12.05
N PRO A 597 43.25 18.55 11.83
CA PRO A 597 42.68 17.82 10.71
C PRO A 597 41.16 17.98 10.78
N PRO A 598 40.49 18.22 9.63
CA PRO A 598 39.04 18.38 9.60
C PRO A 598 38.41 17.22 10.39
N PRO A 599 37.42 17.49 11.26
CA PRO A 599 36.79 16.46 12.07
C PRO A 599 36.41 15.32 11.12
N GLN A 600 36.98 14.13 11.37
CA GLN A 600 36.71 12.99 10.51
C GLN A 600 35.18 12.83 10.47
N PRO A 601 34.57 12.75 9.28
CA PRO A 601 33.13 12.61 9.17
C PRO A 601 32.74 11.40 10.04
N GLU A 602 31.79 11.61 10.95
CA GLU A 602 31.31 10.53 11.82
C GLU A 602 31.01 9.31 10.95
N PRO A 603 31.50 8.11 11.34
CA PRO A 603 31.30 6.91 10.56
C PRO A 603 29.78 6.72 10.41
N LEU A 604 29.32 6.81 9.16
CA LEU A 604 27.91 6.63 8.84
C LEU A 604 27.43 5.31 9.46
N PRO A 605 26.23 5.29 10.06
CA PRO A 605 25.68 4.07 10.61
C PRO A 605 25.68 2.97 9.53
N PRO A 606 26.01 1.72 9.89
CA PRO A 606 26.02 0.62 8.94
C PRO A 606 24.62 0.50 8.31
N LEU A 607 24.57 0.56 6.98
CA LEU A 607 23.32 0.42 6.25
C LEU A 607 22.71 -0.95 6.55
N THR A 608 21.40 -0.98 6.76
CA THR A 608 20.67 -2.24 6.90
C THR A 608 20.75 -3.02 5.58
N PRO A 609 20.65 -4.37 5.61
CA PRO A 609 20.67 -5.18 4.38
C PRO A 609 19.63 -4.74 3.34
N ILE A 610 18.47 -4.24 3.78
CA ILE A 610 17.38 -3.74 2.92
C ILE A 610 17.73 -2.41 2.27
N GLU A 611 18.34 -1.47 3.00
CA GLU A 611 18.80 -0.22 2.43
C GLU A 611 19.93 -0.44 1.42
N LEU A 612 20.82 -1.38 1.71
CA LEU A 612 21.89 -1.78 0.79
C LEU A 612 21.31 -2.38 -0.49
N TYR A 613 20.28 -3.23 -0.39
CA TYR A 613 19.53 -3.76 -1.52
C TYR A 613 18.92 -2.66 -2.40
N ASN A 614 18.20 -1.71 -1.79
CA ASN A 614 17.56 -0.61 -2.52
C ASN A 614 18.60 0.29 -3.21
N ARG A 615 19.69 0.63 -2.51
CA ARG A 615 20.77 1.45 -3.05
C ARG A 615 21.49 0.78 -4.21
N LYS A 616 21.71 -0.54 -4.14
CA LYS A 616 22.24 -1.31 -5.27
C LYS A 616 21.32 -1.23 -6.49
N TRP A 617 20.00 -1.34 -6.30
CA TRP A 617 19.03 -1.19 -7.38
C TRP A 617 19.04 0.21 -8.01
N GLU A 618 19.17 1.27 -7.20
CA GLU A 618 19.28 2.64 -7.71
C GLU A 618 20.51 2.80 -8.61
N VAL A 619 21.67 2.32 -8.16
CA VAL A 619 22.93 2.40 -8.94
C VAL A 619 22.85 1.59 -10.24
N LEU A 620 22.17 0.44 -10.24
CA LEU A 620 21.99 -0.40 -11.44
C LEU A 620 21.00 0.17 -12.45
N LEU A 621 19.98 0.89 -11.98
CA LEU A 621 18.95 1.49 -12.84
C LEU A 621 19.36 2.86 -13.37
N GLU A 622 20.37 3.50 -12.78
CA GLU A 622 20.88 4.77 -13.23
C GLU A 622 21.56 4.64 -14.61
N PRO A 623 21.06 5.34 -15.66
CA PRO A 623 21.57 5.21 -17.03
C PRO A 623 23.00 5.78 -17.20
N SER A 624 23.48 6.53 -16.20
CA SER A 624 24.77 7.23 -16.20
C SER A 624 25.91 6.37 -15.66
N THR A 625 25.62 5.22 -15.07
CA THR A 625 26.65 4.36 -14.48
C THR A 625 27.44 3.73 -15.63
N PRO A 626 28.75 4.02 -15.78
CA PRO A 626 29.55 3.44 -16.85
C PRO A 626 29.47 1.92 -16.77
N GLN A 627 29.33 1.24 -17.92
CA GLN A 627 29.23 -0.23 -17.99
C GLN A 627 30.40 -0.86 -17.24
N ARG A 628 30.11 -1.43 -16.07
CA ARG A 628 31.06 -2.18 -15.25
C ARG A 628 30.76 -3.65 -15.45
N ASP A 629 31.80 -4.48 -15.54
CA ASP A 629 31.69 -5.94 -15.54
C ASP A 629 31.18 -6.43 -14.18
N LEU A 630 29.86 -6.34 -13.96
CA LEU A 630 29.21 -6.75 -12.72
C LEU A 630 29.37 -8.26 -12.54
N GLN A 631 29.86 -8.65 -11.37
CA GLN A 631 29.95 -10.05 -10.98
C GLN A 631 28.64 -10.53 -10.35
N PHE A 632 28.42 -11.84 -10.33
CA PHE A 632 27.21 -12.48 -9.82
C PHE A 632 26.82 -11.99 -8.40
N TRP A 633 27.78 -11.94 -7.47
CA TRP A 633 27.56 -11.57 -6.07
C TRP A 633 27.32 -10.06 -5.85
N GLN A 634 27.60 -9.22 -6.85
CA GLN A 634 27.40 -7.77 -6.76
C GLN A 634 25.94 -7.37 -6.97
N LEU A 635 25.17 -8.22 -7.67
CA LEU A 635 23.75 -7.98 -7.92
C LEU A 635 22.94 -7.96 -6.61
N PRO A 636 21.91 -7.11 -6.50
CA PRO A 636 21.02 -7.05 -5.35
C PRO A 636 20.04 -8.22 -5.38
N TRP A 637 20.47 -9.39 -4.95
CA TRP A 637 19.55 -10.54 -4.80
C TRP A 637 18.60 -10.31 -3.62
N PRO A 638 17.30 -10.70 -3.72
CA PRO A 638 16.32 -10.48 -2.65
C PRO A 638 16.47 -11.56 -1.58
N VAL A 639 17.64 -11.57 -0.94
CA VAL A 639 18.10 -12.55 0.05
C VAL A 639 18.94 -11.78 1.09
N LEU A 640 18.79 -12.14 2.37
CA LEU A 640 19.41 -11.39 3.47
C LEU A 640 20.92 -11.62 3.62
N HIS A 641 21.44 -12.75 3.12
CA HIS A 641 22.86 -13.09 3.11
C HIS A 641 23.47 -12.89 1.73
N GLU A 642 24.80 -12.91 1.68
CA GLU A 642 25.56 -12.83 0.42
C GLU A 642 25.33 -14.09 -0.43
N VAL A 643 24.81 -13.90 -1.63
CA VAL A 643 24.53 -14.97 -2.61
C VAL A 643 25.73 -15.13 -3.54
N ARG A 644 26.37 -16.30 -3.51
CA ARG A 644 27.58 -16.60 -4.28
C ARG A 644 27.32 -17.53 -5.46
N ALA A 645 26.26 -18.32 -5.38
CA ALA A 645 25.86 -19.25 -6.42
C ALA A 645 24.33 -19.22 -6.63
N PRO A 646 23.82 -19.62 -7.81
CA PRO A 646 22.37 -19.63 -8.07
C PRO A 646 21.60 -20.55 -7.11
N GLU A 647 22.26 -21.56 -6.52
CA GLU A 647 21.68 -22.49 -5.55
C GLU A 647 21.32 -21.83 -4.21
N ASP A 648 21.97 -20.71 -3.86
CA ASP A 648 21.68 -19.96 -2.62
C ASP A 648 20.30 -19.28 -2.69
N VAL A 649 19.76 -19.11 -3.90
CA VAL A 649 18.45 -18.49 -4.13
C VAL A 649 17.33 -19.50 -3.88
N THR A 650 17.01 -19.70 -2.61
CA THR A 650 15.96 -20.63 -2.18
C THR A 650 14.64 -19.92 -1.82
N ALA A 651 13.52 -20.62 -1.99
CA ALA A 651 12.18 -20.11 -1.66
C ALA A 651 12.02 -19.55 -0.22
N PRO A 652 12.52 -20.21 0.86
CA PRO A 652 12.36 -19.68 2.21
C PRO A 652 13.12 -18.36 2.40
N LEU A 653 14.36 -18.27 1.89
CA LEU A 653 15.24 -17.11 2.07
C LEU A 653 14.70 -15.88 1.32
N VAL A 654 14.15 -16.08 0.12
CA VAL A 654 13.46 -15.02 -0.64
C VAL A 654 12.18 -14.57 0.06
N THR A 655 11.38 -15.52 0.60
CA THR A 655 10.14 -15.18 1.30
C THR A 655 10.42 -14.36 2.56
N GLU A 656 11.43 -14.75 3.33
CA GLU A 656 11.89 -14.01 4.51
C GLU A 656 12.32 -12.59 4.14
N PHE A 657 13.13 -12.44 3.08
CA PHE A 657 13.54 -11.12 2.60
C PHE A 657 12.35 -10.23 2.23
N ILE A 658 11.37 -10.76 1.48
CA ILE A 658 10.16 -10.00 1.08
C ILE A 658 9.34 -9.58 2.31
N HIS A 659 9.27 -10.43 3.34
CA HIS A 659 8.62 -10.08 4.60
C HIS A 659 9.34 -8.93 5.30
N GLN A 660 10.66 -8.95 5.39
CA GLN A 660 11.41 -7.85 6.01
C GLN A 660 11.30 -6.56 5.18
N LEU A 661 11.30 -6.65 3.84
CA LEU A 661 11.10 -5.52 2.95
C LEU A 661 9.74 -4.84 3.19
N HIS A 662 8.69 -5.63 3.47
CA HIS A 662 7.37 -5.12 3.84
C HIS A 662 7.36 -4.44 5.22
N LEU A 663 8.08 -4.98 6.20
CA LEU A 663 8.21 -4.37 7.51
C LEU A 663 8.95 -3.02 7.45
N SER A 664 9.98 -2.90 6.61
CA SER A 664 10.72 -1.64 6.42
C SER A 664 9.93 -0.58 5.63
N SER A 665 8.92 -0.99 4.85
CA SER A 665 8.10 -0.09 4.04
C SER A 665 6.61 -0.21 4.41
N PRO A 666 6.19 0.23 5.61
CA PRO A 666 4.83 0.03 6.11
C PRO A 666 3.74 0.74 5.28
N ARG A 667 4.14 1.64 4.37
CA ARG A 667 3.24 2.32 3.43
C ARG A 667 2.90 1.49 2.19
N GLU A 668 3.69 0.47 1.88
CA GLU A 668 3.51 -0.34 0.68
C GLU A 668 2.85 -1.68 1.01
N ASP A 669 1.76 -2.00 0.30
CA ASP A 669 1.11 -3.30 0.41
C ASP A 669 2.07 -4.43 0.03
N PHE A 670 2.03 -5.54 0.78
CA PHE A 670 2.82 -6.75 0.53
C PHE A 670 2.73 -7.22 -0.93
N ARG A 671 1.54 -7.13 -1.53
CA ARG A 671 1.28 -7.48 -2.93
C ARG A 671 1.95 -6.51 -3.93
N SER A 672 2.06 -5.23 -3.57
CA SER A 672 2.75 -4.20 -4.36
C SER A 672 4.26 -4.48 -4.37
N ILE A 673 4.83 -4.82 -3.21
CA ILE A 673 6.23 -5.19 -3.05
C ILE A 673 6.57 -6.41 -3.92
N ILE A 674 5.79 -7.50 -3.82
CA ILE A 674 5.99 -8.68 -4.67
C ILE A 674 5.89 -8.32 -6.16
N ARG A 675 4.92 -7.47 -6.54
CA ARG A 675 4.78 -7.04 -7.94
C ARG A 675 6.02 -6.27 -8.41
N ARG A 676 6.60 -5.39 -7.59
CA ARG A 676 7.85 -4.68 -7.89
C ARG A 676 8.99 -5.66 -8.09
N GLU A 677 9.18 -6.62 -7.18
CA GLU A 677 10.28 -7.59 -7.31
C GLU A 677 10.11 -8.52 -8.51
N VAL A 678 8.88 -8.94 -8.84
CA VAL A 678 8.61 -9.68 -10.08
C VAL A 678 8.98 -8.86 -11.32
N LEU A 679 8.80 -7.54 -11.30
CA LEU A 679 9.18 -6.66 -12.42
C LEU A 679 10.70 -6.46 -12.50
N HIS A 680 11.38 -6.32 -11.36
CA HIS A 680 12.83 -6.25 -11.29
C HIS A 680 13.49 -7.51 -11.87
N PHE A 681 13.01 -8.70 -11.47
CA PHE A 681 13.57 -9.98 -11.87
C PHE A 681 12.83 -10.68 -13.02
N HIS A 682 12.05 -9.96 -13.82
CA HIS A 682 11.41 -10.57 -14.99
C HIS A 682 12.49 -10.94 -16.03
N PRO A 683 12.59 -12.20 -16.51
CA PRO A 683 13.72 -12.66 -17.31
C PRO A 683 13.97 -11.82 -18.57
N ASP A 684 12.90 -11.41 -19.25
CA ASP A 684 12.97 -10.56 -20.44
C ASP A 684 13.46 -9.12 -20.13
N LYS A 685 12.96 -8.52 -19.05
CA LYS A 685 13.30 -7.14 -18.67
C LYS A 685 14.70 -7.07 -18.07
N PHE A 686 15.06 -8.05 -17.25
CA PHE A 686 16.38 -8.20 -16.66
C PHE A 686 17.44 -8.40 -17.77
N LYS A 687 17.14 -9.24 -18.77
CA LYS A 687 18.03 -9.45 -19.92
C LYS A 687 18.28 -8.18 -20.73
N GLY A 688 17.23 -7.39 -21.00
CA GLY A 688 17.38 -6.13 -21.73
C GLY A 688 18.12 -5.04 -20.96
N ARG A 689 17.93 -4.95 -19.64
CA ARG A 689 18.42 -3.82 -18.83
C ARG A 689 19.75 -4.05 -18.12
N ILE A 690 20.01 -5.25 -17.61
CA ILE A 690 21.12 -5.49 -16.66
C ILE A 690 22.12 -6.49 -17.23
N MET A 691 21.69 -7.46 -18.03
CA MET A 691 22.57 -8.55 -18.51
C MET A 691 23.76 -8.06 -19.35
N HIS A 692 23.62 -6.91 -20.03
CA HIS A 692 24.72 -6.31 -20.79
C HIS A 692 25.82 -5.71 -19.89
N GLN A 693 25.52 -5.45 -18.62
CA GLN A 693 26.47 -5.00 -17.59
C GLN A 693 27.07 -6.19 -16.82
N VAL A 694 26.55 -7.41 -16.96
CA VAL A 694 27.09 -8.58 -16.26
C VAL A 694 28.29 -9.14 -17.02
N CYS A 695 29.35 -9.48 -16.28
CA CYS A 695 30.54 -10.15 -16.81
C CYS A 695 30.14 -11.43 -17.57
N GLU A 696 30.72 -11.66 -18.74
CA GLU A 696 30.29 -12.76 -19.62
C GLU A 696 30.39 -14.14 -18.96
N ALA A 697 31.37 -14.34 -18.08
CA ALA A 697 31.55 -15.58 -17.32
C ALA A 697 30.38 -15.87 -16.36
N ASP A 698 29.76 -14.84 -15.79
CA ASP A 698 28.71 -14.96 -14.78
C ASP A 698 27.29 -14.94 -15.37
N ARG A 699 27.13 -14.53 -16.63
CA ARG A 699 25.83 -14.51 -17.33
C ARG A 699 25.01 -15.80 -17.21
N PRO A 700 25.56 -17.02 -17.38
CA PRO A 700 24.75 -18.24 -17.24
C PRO A 700 24.21 -18.42 -15.81
N ALA A 701 25.04 -18.15 -14.79
CA ALA A 701 24.63 -18.23 -13.39
C ALA A 701 23.56 -17.19 -13.04
N VAL A 702 23.71 -15.95 -13.54
CA VAL A 702 22.70 -14.88 -13.36
C VAL A 702 21.37 -15.25 -14.05
N GLU A 703 21.40 -15.79 -15.27
CA GLU A 703 20.16 -16.24 -15.95
C GLU A 703 19.46 -17.36 -15.18
N GLU A 704 20.22 -18.29 -14.57
CA GLU A 704 19.67 -19.36 -13.74
C GLU A 704 19.04 -18.83 -12.46
N ALA A 705 19.74 -17.95 -11.73
CA ALA A 705 19.22 -17.31 -10.51
C ALA A 705 17.95 -16.49 -10.77
N VAL A 706 17.90 -15.72 -11.86
CA VAL A 706 16.70 -14.94 -12.26
C VAL A 706 15.51 -15.85 -12.58
N LYS A 707 15.76 -16.99 -13.26
CA LYS A 707 14.72 -18.01 -13.50
C LYS A 707 14.23 -18.63 -12.20
N ALA A 708 15.13 -18.93 -11.26
CA ALA A 708 14.79 -19.45 -9.94
C ALA A 708 13.93 -18.45 -9.14
N LEU A 709 14.34 -17.17 -9.08
CA LEU A 709 13.56 -16.10 -8.45
C LEU A 709 12.17 -15.97 -9.04
N THR A 710 12.05 -15.98 -10.37
CA THR A 710 10.74 -15.87 -11.03
C THR A 710 9.83 -17.05 -10.66
N ARG A 711 10.37 -18.27 -10.56
CA ARG A 711 9.62 -19.46 -10.12
C ARG A 711 9.15 -19.37 -8.67
N ILE A 712 9.84 -18.59 -7.82
CA ILE A 712 9.48 -18.38 -6.40
C ILE A 712 8.48 -17.22 -6.25
N LEU A 713 8.76 -16.08 -6.89
CA LEU A 713 7.99 -14.85 -6.74
C LEU A 713 6.61 -14.91 -7.40
N VAL A 714 6.45 -15.63 -8.52
CA VAL A 714 5.15 -15.75 -9.20
C VAL A 714 4.11 -16.50 -8.34
N PRO A 715 4.41 -17.68 -7.75
CA PRO A 715 3.51 -18.31 -6.79
C PRO A 715 3.25 -17.46 -5.54
N LEU A 716 4.26 -16.76 -5.02
CA LEU A 716 4.06 -15.82 -3.89
C LEU A 716 3.06 -14.72 -4.24
N ARG A 717 3.16 -14.15 -5.46
CA ARG A 717 2.21 -13.16 -5.98
C ARG A 717 0.79 -13.70 -6.13
N GLN A 718 0.63 -14.99 -6.42
CA GLN A 718 -0.68 -15.62 -6.54
C GLN A 718 -1.31 -15.92 -5.17
N LYS A 719 -0.47 -16.12 -4.14
CA LYS A 719 -0.91 -16.35 -2.76
C LYS A 719 -1.26 -15.04 -2.02
N ALA A 720 -0.62 -13.93 -2.38
CA ALA A 720 -0.85 -12.58 -1.87
C ALA A 720 -1.98 -11.85 -2.62
#